data_AF-A0A817U6E5-F1
#
_entry.id   AF-A0A817U6E5-F1
#
_cell.length_a   1.000
_cell.length_b   1.000
_cell.length_c   1.000
_cell.angle_alpha   90.00
_cell.angle_beta   90.00
_cell.angle_gamma   90.00
#
_symmetry.space_group_name_H-M   'P 1'
#
loop_
_entity.id
_entity.type
_entity.pdbx_description
1 polymer ?
#
loop_
_entity_poly.entity_id
_entity_poly.type
_entity_poly.pdbx_seq_one_letter_code
_entity_poly.pdbx_strand_id
1 'polypeptide(L)'
;MASSNAYKLHYFDARGRAEGIRLILVHAGQKFEDLRYSFEEWSKMKSEMPLGQVPVLELNGQKFPQSLAIARYIARQCKLAGRDDLEAMKCDIVVDTTQELINDYYRIWFHTDDEKVKEAEQTTFKTKTLPTKMAGLEKLMNTYGNGVWAVGDNVTWADFIIYDIVETLLEVDDQLLSKYHTVKKNREAGHVFTLLLYCLTLDLVHLIQTSETNKLQDHQVHVDPILIQVSWTTHDYDLHTIPTLQVVANPLLARQFSPIYKQIFASLKQLNAEYARYAVWFPYPKLAVAELDPPSGLFQCGNVGEDFSINLSCEQSGGVISKVDFASYGTSSGACGEMQQGKCHAANSSEIVQRVCIGQKTCSVPATSDLFGDPCKRTAKRLLIQIQCNPPQNNTYYNFTYLDTMLEDFLDATDGHSRIISFSTQPNWLFKQDTPHIYPDNASLADWGYPVGTVLVDDTMQALGDYYGRLFAWYTRGGFIDEYGRKHTSNYEYNWDYTEIFNEVESEHHMNVEFYTRAYDAVIQGIRRHTNNYDMKYVGMALGGHNEFDWYRYFLNHSNHAPDIPLDMISYHFYASASSRINPKDYEEFFSQLDTFTFEVEQIEEIRKILSPETRTTIDELGVILPDDNTPGAPQFPMIYWNAAAALYAYAWARISRQGIDVVGHSQLVGYPELPDLQLQPQYPSVALLNWTTGEGTAKYWTSKLLIETADIDNDQAVVTQTTDVSGENIFSQGFIGKNGRRWVLIINKRYANVDVFLPGSTGGRMQIINEASGFGPATEVTLTLSRITLSPFAVAVVHMPPDDMK
;
A
#
# COMPACT_ATOMS: atom_id res chain seq x y z
N MET A 1 17.92 4.62 27.46
CA MET A 1 18.59 5.72 26.75
C MET A 1 19.83 5.14 26.09
N ALA A 2 19.80 4.97 24.76
CA ALA A 2 21.04 4.75 24.01
C ALA A 2 21.69 6.12 23.83
N SER A 3 22.95 6.24 24.25
CA SER A 3 23.81 7.40 24.00
C SER A 3 23.67 7.89 22.55
N SER A 4 23.43 9.19 22.34
CA SER A 4 23.66 9.83 21.04
C SER A 4 25.15 9.71 20.71
N ASN A 5 25.55 8.66 20.02
CA ASN A 5 26.92 8.48 19.58
C ASN A 5 27.24 9.57 18.55
N ALA A 6 27.88 10.65 18.98
CA ALA A 6 28.34 11.69 18.06
C ALA A 6 29.46 11.12 17.18
N TYR A 7 29.20 10.96 15.88
CA TYR A 7 30.20 10.58 14.89
C TYR A 7 31.20 11.74 14.70
N LYS A 8 32.50 11.47 14.77
CA LYS A 8 33.52 12.40 14.25
C LYS A 8 34.28 11.74 13.12
N LEU A 9 34.36 12.39 11.98
CA LEU A 9 35.08 11.88 10.82
C LEU A 9 36.36 12.70 10.63
N HIS A 10 37.49 12.04 10.80
CA HIS A 10 38.82 12.62 10.63
C HIS A 10 39.30 12.38 9.20
N TYR A 11 39.49 13.44 8.42
CA TYR A 11 40.06 13.34 7.07
C TYR A 11 40.75 14.62 6.61
N PHE A 12 41.34 14.59 5.42
CA PHE A 12 41.82 15.81 4.76
C PHE A 12 40.65 16.69 4.33
N ASP A 13 40.91 17.98 4.13
CA ASP A 13 39.98 18.88 3.42
C ASP A 13 40.00 18.61 1.90
N ALA A 14 39.57 17.40 1.56
CA ALA A 14 39.44 16.87 0.21
C ALA A 14 38.37 15.77 0.23
N ARG A 15 37.79 15.47 -0.93
CA ARG A 15 36.84 14.36 -1.10
C ARG A 15 37.48 13.02 -0.69
N GLY A 16 38.34 12.51 -1.57
CA GLY A 16 39.16 11.32 -1.34
C GLY A 16 38.39 10.15 -0.74
N ARG A 17 39.08 9.34 0.07
CA ARG A 17 38.52 8.11 0.66
C ARG A 17 37.45 8.36 1.75
N ALA A 18 37.18 9.60 2.13
CA ALA A 18 36.14 9.93 3.10
C ALA A 18 34.83 10.40 2.45
N GLU A 19 34.84 10.76 1.18
CA GLU A 19 33.66 11.38 0.57
C GLU A 19 32.46 10.45 0.52
N GLY A 20 32.66 9.19 0.15
CA GLY A 20 31.59 8.18 0.24
C GLY A 20 30.98 8.09 1.64
N ILE A 21 31.79 8.22 2.71
CA ILE A 21 31.30 8.22 4.09
C ILE A 21 30.49 9.50 4.37
N ARG A 22 30.96 10.67 3.92
CA ARG A 22 30.24 11.93 4.06
C ARG A 22 28.90 11.89 3.34
N LEU A 23 28.87 11.42 2.10
CA LEU A 23 27.65 11.28 1.31
C LEU A 23 26.62 10.38 2.01
N ILE A 24 27.05 9.24 2.55
CA ILE A 24 26.16 8.35 3.31
C ILE A 24 25.61 9.05 4.56
N LEU A 25 26.47 9.68 5.36
CA LEU A 25 26.06 10.38 6.59
C LEU A 25 25.10 11.53 6.31
N VAL A 26 25.41 12.33 5.30
CA VAL A 26 24.61 13.48 4.89
C VAL A 26 23.26 13.02 4.31
N HIS A 27 23.25 12.01 3.44
CA HIS A 27 22.01 11.45 2.89
C HIS A 27 21.11 10.87 3.99
N ALA A 28 21.69 10.22 4.99
CA ALA A 28 20.95 9.66 6.12
C ALA A 28 20.54 10.71 7.18
N GLY A 29 20.79 12.01 6.96
CA GLY A 29 20.54 13.05 7.96
C GLY A 29 21.34 12.90 9.25
N GLN A 30 22.39 12.08 9.25
CA GLN A 30 23.16 11.73 10.44
C GLN A 30 24.13 12.86 10.78
N LYS A 31 23.90 13.52 11.91
CA LYS A 31 24.82 14.55 12.42
C LYS A 31 26.19 13.93 12.72
N PHE A 32 27.25 14.59 12.22
CA PHE A 32 28.64 14.24 12.48
C PHE A 32 29.52 15.49 12.50
N GLU A 33 30.64 15.41 13.20
CA GLU A 33 31.70 16.42 13.17
C GLU A 33 32.72 16.04 12.07
N ASP A 34 32.80 16.83 11.00
CA ASP A 34 33.77 16.63 9.91
C ASP A 34 35.09 17.34 10.26
N LEU A 35 36.01 16.60 10.88
CA LEU A 35 37.31 17.09 11.30
C LEU A 35 38.29 17.05 10.12
N ARG A 36 38.39 18.19 9.44
CA ARG A 36 39.21 18.36 8.24
C ARG A 36 40.59 18.93 8.57
N TYR A 37 41.62 18.26 8.06
CA TYR A 37 43.01 18.68 8.23
C TYR A 37 43.61 19.17 6.92
N SER A 38 44.35 20.26 6.97
CA SER A 38 45.33 20.59 5.94
C SER A 38 46.50 19.59 5.94
N PHE A 39 47.24 19.52 4.84
CA PHE A 39 48.45 18.67 4.76
C PHE A 39 49.50 19.04 5.82
N GLU A 40 49.59 20.31 6.22
CA GLU A 40 50.51 20.78 7.25
C GLU A 40 50.09 20.31 8.65
N GLU A 41 48.80 20.41 8.98
CA GLU A 41 48.24 19.97 10.26
C GLU A 41 48.29 18.46 10.43
N TRP A 42 48.13 17.71 9.33
CA TRP A 42 48.16 16.24 9.35
C TRP A 42 49.45 15.67 9.95
N SER A 43 50.60 16.33 9.73
CA SER A 43 51.88 15.91 10.29
C SER A 43 51.85 15.79 11.82
N LYS A 44 51.04 16.62 12.50
CA LYS A 44 50.86 16.64 13.95
C LYS A 44 49.83 15.60 14.42
N MET A 45 48.79 15.35 13.62
CA MET A 45 47.71 14.42 13.96
C MET A 45 48.06 12.95 13.69
N LYS A 46 49.07 12.67 12.84
CA LYS A 46 49.42 11.32 12.39
C LYS A 46 49.67 10.33 13.53
N SER A 47 50.38 10.74 14.57
CA SER A 47 50.66 9.89 15.74
C SER A 47 49.43 9.60 16.60
N GLU A 48 48.36 10.38 16.45
CA GLU A 48 47.11 10.21 17.20
C GLU A 48 46.10 9.28 16.51
N MET A 49 46.40 8.83 15.28
CA MET A 49 45.53 7.94 14.51
C MET A 49 45.99 6.48 14.64
N PRO A 50 45.07 5.51 14.79
CA PRO A 50 45.42 4.11 15.11
C PRO A 50 46.44 3.46 14.17
N LEU A 51 46.40 3.81 12.89
CA LEU A 51 47.30 3.29 11.85
C LEU A 51 48.14 4.39 11.16
N GLY A 52 48.23 5.58 11.77
CA GLY A 52 48.95 6.70 11.16
C GLY A 52 48.40 7.14 9.79
N GLN A 53 47.11 6.91 9.55
CA GLN A 53 46.39 7.21 8.31
C GLN A 53 44.96 7.66 8.61
N VAL A 54 44.34 8.32 7.63
CA VAL A 54 42.92 8.72 7.61
C VAL A 54 42.27 8.16 6.32
N PRO A 55 40.94 7.88 6.28
CA PRO A 55 39.92 8.29 7.24
C PRO A 55 39.90 7.48 8.54
N VAL A 56 39.48 8.15 9.60
CA VAL A 56 39.20 7.56 10.92
C VAL A 56 37.84 8.05 11.39
N LEU A 57 36.98 7.11 11.81
CA LEU A 57 35.75 7.43 12.52
C LEU A 57 36.02 7.38 14.02
N GLU A 58 35.71 8.44 14.75
CA GLU A 58 35.70 8.44 16.21
C GLU A 58 34.27 8.25 16.72
N LEU A 59 34.08 7.25 17.57
CA LEU A 59 32.83 6.95 18.26
C LEU A 59 33.10 6.77 19.74
N ASN A 60 32.44 7.56 20.59
CA ASN A 60 32.59 7.49 22.04
C ASN A 60 34.06 7.58 22.50
N GLY A 61 34.86 8.42 21.82
CA GLY A 61 36.29 8.58 22.06
C GLY A 61 37.19 7.46 21.52
N GLN A 62 36.62 6.42 20.89
CA GLN A 62 37.38 5.35 20.25
C GLN A 62 37.52 5.62 18.74
N LYS A 63 38.75 5.52 18.24
CA LYS A 63 39.11 5.77 16.83
C LYS A 63 39.18 4.47 16.02
N PHE A 64 38.45 4.42 14.90
CA PHE A 64 38.34 3.27 14.00
C PHE A 64 38.85 3.64 12.60
N PRO A 65 39.93 3.01 12.09
CA PRO A 65 40.43 3.24 10.74
C PRO A 65 39.72 2.36 9.70
N GLN A 66 40.04 2.56 8.41
CA GLN A 66 39.59 1.83 7.21
C GLN A 66 38.29 2.34 6.57
N SER A 67 38.43 3.01 5.42
CA SER A 67 37.33 3.71 4.73
C SER A 67 36.11 2.83 4.45
N LEU A 68 36.29 1.66 3.82
CA LEU A 68 35.17 0.79 3.46
C LEU A 68 34.52 0.13 4.67
N ALA A 69 35.29 -0.18 5.71
CA ALA A 69 34.73 -0.73 6.94
C ALA A 69 33.85 0.31 7.64
N ILE A 70 34.31 1.57 7.70
CA ILE A 70 33.56 2.71 8.22
C ILE A 70 32.29 2.95 7.38
N ALA A 71 32.42 3.04 6.06
CA ALA A 71 31.30 3.28 5.15
C ALA A 71 30.24 2.18 5.26
N ARG A 72 30.64 0.90 5.25
CA ARG A 72 29.73 -0.25 5.43
C ARG A 72 29.05 -0.25 6.79
N TYR A 73 29.79 0.05 7.87
CA TYR A 73 29.22 0.13 9.20
C TYR A 73 28.12 1.20 9.26
N ILE A 74 28.42 2.42 8.79
CA ILE A 74 27.46 3.52 8.75
C ILE A 74 26.28 3.18 7.84
N ALA A 75 26.53 2.65 6.65
CA ALA A 75 25.48 2.21 5.74
C ALA A 75 24.50 1.23 6.41
N ARG A 76 25.00 0.27 7.20
CA ARG A 76 24.13 -0.64 7.97
C ARG A 76 23.34 0.09 9.06
N GLN A 77 23.96 1.05 9.77
CA GLN A 77 23.23 1.86 10.77
C GLN A 77 22.13 2.71 10.12
N CYS A 78 22.35 3.16 8.89
CA CYS A 78 21.44 4.01 8.12
C CYS A 78 20.50 3.24 7.19
N LYS A 79 20.43 1.89 7.29
CA LYS A 79 19.61 1.02 6.41
C LYS A 79 19.90 1.16 4.90
N LEU A 80 21.13 1.53 4.53
CA LEU A 80 21.59 1.71 3.13
C LEU A 80 22.46 0.56 2.62
N ALA A 81 22.56 -0.54 3.37
CA ALA A 81 23.44 -1.67 3.04
C ALA A 81 22.78 -2.72 2.13
N GLY A 82 21.58 -2.48 1.58
CA GLY A 82 20.73 -3.49 0.93
C GLY A 82 19.65 -4.03 1.88
N ARG A 83 18.55 -4.56 1.33
CA ARG A 83 17.37 -4.95 2.13
C ARG A 83 17.53 -6.24 2.93
N ASP A 84 18.42 -7.10 2.48
CA ASP A 84 18.72 -8.41 3.06
C ASP A 84 20.22 -8.75 2.91
N ASP A 85 20.65 -9.86 3.50
CA ASP A 85 22.05 -10.29 3.46
C ASP A 85 22.56 -10.56 2.03
N LEU A 86 21.66 -10.95 1.11
CA LEU A 86 22.02 -11.22 -0.28
C LEU A 86 22.28 -9.92 -1.05
N GLU A 87 21.44 -8.90 -0.86
CA GLU A 87 21.67 -7.56 -1.40
C GLU A 87 22.89 -6.89 -0.76
N ALA A 88 23.11 -7.09 0.54
CA ALA A 88 24.33 -6.60 1.19
C ALA A 88 25.60 -7.19 0.60
N MET A 89 25.60 -8.50 0.31
CA MET A 89 26.70 -9.14 -0.40
C MET A 89 26.87 -8.59 -1.82
N LYS A 90 25.78 -8.33 -2.55
CA LYS A 90 25.84 -7.70 -3.89
C LYS A 90 26.41 -6.28 -3.82
N CYS A 91 26.03 -5.50 -2.81
CA CYS A 91 26.58 -4.16 -2.58
C CYS A 91 28.08 -4.24 -2.31
N ASP A 92 28.52 -5.19 -1.48
CA ASP A 92 29.94 -5.44 -1.21
C ASP A 92 30.72 -5.76 -2.48
N ILE A 93 30.19 -6.65 -3.35
CA ILE A 93 30.81 -7.00 -4.64
C ILE A 93 30.98 -5.76 -5.53
N VAL A 94 29.93 -4.94 -5.65
CA VAL A 94 29.96 -3.72 -6.46
C VAL A 94 30.97 -2.72 -5.89
N VAL A 95 30.92 -2.45 -4.58
CA VAL A 95 31.81 -1.51 -3.92
C VAL A 95 33.27 -1.94 -4.02
N ASP A 96 33.58 -3.20 -3.75
CA ASP A 96 34.94 -3.71 -3.82
C ASP A 96 35.48 -3.59 -5.27
N THR A 97 34.65 -3.89 -6.26
CA THR A 97 35.00 -3.71 -7.69
C THR A 97 35.32 -2.25 -8.02
N THR A 98 34.48 -1.31 -7.58
CA THR A 98 34.72 0.13 -7.78
C THR A 98 35.94 0.62 -6.99
N GLN A 99 36.17 0.09 -5.78
CA GLN A 99 37.29 0.45 -4.94
C GLN A 99 38.64 0.02 -5.53
N GLU A 100 38.70 -1.14 -6.20
CA GLU A 100 39.91 -1.56 -6.90
C GLU A 100 40.27 -0.58 -8.04
N LEU A 101 39.28 -0.06 -8.76
CA LEU A 101 39.50 0.92 -9.84
C LEU A 101 40.14 2.21 -9.31
N ILE A 102 39.60 2.78 -8.24
CA ILE A 102 40.18 4.00 -7.66
C ILE A 102 41.53 3.74 -6.98
N ASN A 103 41.79 2.52 -6.48
CA ASN A 103 43.11 2.15 -5.96
C ASN A 103 44.18 2.15 -7.07
N ASP A 104 43.85 1.64 -8.26
CA ASP A 104 44.75 1.71 -9.42
C ASP A 104 45.03 3.16 -9.83
N TYR A 105 44.00 4.00 -9.80
CA TYR A 105 44.14 5.44 -10.04
C TYR A 105 45.08 6.09 -9.02
N TYR A 106 44.78 5.99 -7.72
CA TYR A 106 45.59 6.62 -6.68
C TYR A 106 47.03 6.08 -6.65
N ARG A 107 47.25 4.80 -6.97
CA ARG A 107 48.61 4.26 -7.10
C ARG A 107 49.41 5.07 -8.12
N ILE A 108 48.87 5.34 -9.30
CA ILE A 108 49.59 6.09 -10.35
C ILE A 108 49.89 7.52 -9.91
N TRP A 109 48.98 8.15 -9.16
CA TRP A 109 49.14 9.53 -8.73
C TRP A 109 50.12 9.72 -7.57
N PHE A 110 50.31 8.70 -6.72
CA PHE A 110 51.06 8.80 -5.47
C PHE A 110 52.23 7.79 -5.31
N HIS A 111 52.49 6.91 -6.29
CA HIS A 111 53.54 5.87 -6.18
C HIS A 111 54.95 6.33 -6.60
N THR A 112 55.08 7.26 -7.54
CA THR A 112 56.39 7.71 -8.04
C THR A 112 56.36 9.17 -8.50
N ASP A 113 57.46 9.88 -8.26
CA ASP A 113 57.72 11.24 -8.75
C ASP A 113 58.44 11.23 -10.12
N ASP A 114 58.74 10.06 -10.70
CA ASP A 114 59.28 9.97 -12.06
C ASP A 114 58.18 10.22 -13.09
N GLU A 115 58.19 11.42 -13.68
CA GLU A 115 57.20 11.88 -14.65
C GLU A 115 57.05 10.94 -15.86
N LYS A 116 58.13 10.30 -16.33
CA LYS A 116 58.04 9.40 -17.49
C LYS A 116 57.34 8.09 -17.15
N VAL A 117 57.62 7.56 -15.97
CA VAL A 117 56.94 6.35 -15.47
C VAL A 117 55.46 6.68 -15.23
N LYS A 118 55.18 7.83 -14.61
CA LYS A 118 53.82 8.31 -14.34
C LYS A 118 53.00 8.49 -15.63
N GLU A 119 53.55 9.12 -16.65
CA GLU A 119 52.89 9.32 -17.95
C GLU A 119 52.58 7.97 -18.66
N ALA A 120 53.52 7.02 -18.63
CA ALA A 120 53.33 5.69 -19.21
C ALA A 120 52.23 4.88 -18.48
N GLU A 121 52.19 4.97 -17.15
CA GLU A 121 51.14 4.32 -16.34
C GLU A 121 49.78 4.99 -16.53
N GLN A 122 49.71 6.33 -16.59
CA GLN A 122 48.48 7.07 -16.90
C GLN A 122 47.92 6.69 -18.27
N THR A 123 48.80 6.59 -19.28
CA THR A 123 48.41 6.16 -20.63
C THR A 123 47.83 4.73 -20.60
N THR A 124 48.47 3.82 -19.88
CA THR A 124 47.99 2.44 -19.73
C THR A 124 46.65 2.39 -18.99
N PHE A 125 46.49 3.20 -17.94
CA PHE A 125 45.25 3.30 -17.18
C PHE A 125 44.09 3.78 -18.04
N LYS A 126 44.25 4.92 -18.73
CA LYS A 126 43.20 5.50 -19.58
C LYS A 126 42.81 4.58 -20.75
N THR A 127 43.80 3.94 -21.40
CA THR A 127 43.54 3.18 -22.63
C THR A 127 43.14 1.72 -22.39
N LYS A 128 43.46 1.14 -21.21
CA LYS A 128 43.20 -0.27 -20.91
C LYS A 128 42.46 -0.49 -19.59
N THR A 129 43.02 -0.05 -18.48
CA THR A 129 42.51 -0.39 -17.14
C THR A 129 41.13 0.22 -16.89
N LEU A 130 40.98 1.52 -17.13
CA LEU A 130 39.74 2.25 -16.90
C LEU A 130 38.59 1.70 -17.75
N PRO A 131 38.71 1.53 -19.09
CA PRO A 131 37.64 0.95 -19.89
C PRO A 131 37.23 -0.47 -19.46
N THR A 132 38.22 -1.30 -19.08
CA THR A 132 37.97 -2.69 -18.67
C THR A 132 37.20 -2.76 -17.35
N LYS A 133 37.62 -1.97 -16.35
CA LYS A 133 36.96 -1.96 -15.04
C LYS A 133 35.59 -1.29 -15.08
N MET A 134 35.42 -0.22 -15.87
CA MET A 134 34.12 0.42 -16.06
C MET A 134 33.11 -0.49 -16.75
N ALA A 135 33.55 -1.28 -17.75
CA ALA A 135 32.69 -2.30 -18.36
C ALA A 135 32.30 -3.40 -17.37
N GLY A 136 33.22 -3.80 -16.48
CA GLY A 136 32.93 -4.72 -15.38
C GLY A 136 31.89 -4.17 -14.40
N LEU A 137 32.07 -2.91 -13.98
CA LEU A 137 31.12 -2.21 -13.10
C LEU A 137 29.73 -2.12 -13.72
N GLU A 138 29.62 -1.63 -14.96
CA GLU A 138 28.33 -1.52 -15.64
C GLU A 138 27.64 -2.88 -15.79
N LYS A 139 28.41 -3.95 -16.08
CA LYS A 139 27.88 -5.30 -16.11
C LYS A 139 27.31 -5.73 -14.76
N LEU A 140 28.00 -5.46 -13.65
CA LEU A 140 27.51 -5.79 -12.31
C LEU A 140 26.22 -5.00 -11.99
N MET A 141 26.20 -3.71 -12.28
CA MET A 141 25.00 -2.87 -12.06
C MET A 141 23.80 -3.36 -12.89
N ASN A 142 24.02 -3.75 -14.15
CA ASN A 142 22.97 -4.35 -14.98
C ASN A 142 22.52 -5.74 -14.52
N THR A 143 23.35 -6.44 -13.73
CA THR A 143 23.03 -7.79 -13.22
C THR A 143 22.32 -7.72 -11.88
N TYR A 144 22.70 -6.78 -11.02
CA TYR A 144 22.23 -6.71 -9.63
C TYR A 144 21.21 -5.60 -9.38
N GLY A 145 21.21 -4.56 -10.20
CA GLY A 145 20.34 -3.39 -10.06
C GLY A 145 19.24 -3.32 -11.13
N ASN A 146 18.54 -2.19 -11.15
CA ASN A 146 17.37 -1.95 -12.01
C ASN A 146 17.64 -1.02 -13.20
N GLY A 147 18.92 -0.70 -13.47
CA GLY A 147 19.30 0.25 -14.53
C GLY A 147 19.38 1.72 -14.09
N VAL A 148 19.09 2.01 -12.82
CA VAL A 148 19.41 3.29 -12.15
C VAL A 148 20.27 3.04 -10.92
N TRP A 149 19.84 2.17 -10.02
CA TRP A 149 20.59 1.80 -8.81
C TRP A 149 21.54 0.65 -9.07
N ALA A 150 22.64 0.60 -8.31
CA ALA A 150 23.68 -0.40 -8.49
C ALA A 150 23.26 -1.80 -8.03
N VAL A 151 22.39 -1.89 -7.02
CA VAL A 151 21.85 -3.14 -6.47
C VAL A 151 20.39 -2.93 -6.08
N GLY A 152 19.53 -3.86 -6.46
CA GLY A 152 18.10 -3.79 -6.15
C GLY A 152 17.41 -2.64 -6.90
N ASP A 153 16.36 -2.13 -6.28
CA ASP A 153 15.47 -1.09 -6.79
C ASP A 153 15.52 0.22 -5.97
N ASN A 154 16.38 0.29 -4.96
CA ASN A 154 16.53 1.43 -4.05
C ASN A 154 17.99 1.89 -3.93
N VAL A 155 18.20 3.11 -3.45
CA VAL A 155 19.55 3.66 -3.20
C VAL A 155 20.27 2.88 -2.10
N THR A 156 21.54 2.56 -2.34
CA THR A 156 22.42 1.88 -1.40
C THR A 156 23.74 2.62 -1.26
N TRP A 157 24.56 2.20 -0.30
CA TRP A 157 25.90 2.73 -0.14
C TRP A 157 26.82 2.46 -1.34
N ALA A 158 26.50 1.46 -2.19
CA ALA A 158 27.23 1.23 -3.43
C ALA A 158 27.10 2.42 -4.39
N ASP A 159 25.92 3.05 -4.44
CA ASP A 159 25.64 4.18 -5.31
C ASP A 159 26.44 5.43 -4.92
N PHE A 160 26.59 5.73 -3.62
CA PHE A 160 27.42 6.86 -3.17
C PHE A 160 28.91 6.66 -3.46
N ILE A 161 29.40 5.42 -3.35
CA ILE A 161 30.79 5.08 -3.68
C ILE A 161 31.02 5.18 -5.18
N ILE A 162 30.08 4.69 -6.00
CA ILE A 162 30.14 4.83 -7.46
C ILE A 162 30.13 6.30 -7.84
N TYR A 163 29.19 7.08 -7.31
CA TYR A 163 29.08 8.51 -7.58
C TYR A 163 30.41 9.23 -7.32
N ASP A 164 30.98 9.07 -6.12
CA ASP A 164 32.23 9.76 -5.78
C ASP A 164 33.41 9.38 -6.68
N ILE A 165 33.55 8.08 -6.97
CA ILE A 165 34.64 7.58 -7.79
C ILE A 165 34.45 8.02 -9.25
N VAL A 166 33.23 7.98 -9.77
CA VAL A 166 32.93 8.43 -11.14
C VAL A 166 33.21 9.93 -11.29
N GLU A 167 32.87 10.75 -10.31
CA GLU A 167 33.24 12.18 -10.32
C GLU A 167 34.75 12.37 -10.43
N THR A 168 35.53 11.61 -9.65
CA THR A 168 37.00 11.65 -9.73
C THR A 168 37.51 11.21 -11.10
N LEU A 169 36.89 10.21 -11.72
CA LEU A 169 37.30 9.68 -13.02
C LEU A 169 36.89 10.58 -14.19
N LEU A 170 35.84 11.39 -14.04
CA LEU A 170 35.45 12.39 -15.04
C LEU A 170 36.46 13.52 -15.16
N GLU A 171 37.26 13.79 -14.11
CA GLU A 171 38.42 14.69 -14.23
C GLU A 171 39.53 14.10 -15.11
N VAL A 172 39.52 12.78 -15.32
CA VAL A 172 40.53 12.04 -16.10
C VAL A 172 40.11 11.90 -17.57
N ASP A 173 38.82 11.62 -17.80
CA ASP A 173 38.17 11.49 -19.10
C ASP A 173 36.73 12.00 -18.98
N ASP A 174 36.49 13.23 -19.44
CA ASP A 174 35.18 13.90 -19.38
C ASP A 174 34.13 13.23 -20.30
N GLN A 175 34.56 12.41 -21.25
CA GLN A 175 33.71 11.64 -22.14
C GLN A 175 33.48 10.20 -21.66
N LEU A 176 34.00 9.83 -20.48
CA LEU A 176 33.95 8.45 -19.96
C LEU A 176 32.54 7.86 -20.03
N LEU A 177 31.54 8.63 -19.59
CA LEU A 177 30.16 8.18 -19.48
C LEU A 177 29.39 8.13 -20.81
N SER A 178 30.00 8.50 -21.93
CA SER A 178 29.39 8.32 -23.26
C SER A 178 29.17 6.84 -23.62
N LYS A 179 29.91 5.93 -22.98
CA LYS A 179 29.85 4.48 -23.24
C LYS A 179 29.10 3.70 -22.17
N TYR A 180 29.05 4.20 -20.93
CA TYR A 180 28.52 3.51 -19.77
C TYR A 180 27.21 4.15 -19.32
N HIS A 181 26.13 3.79 -19.99
CA HIS A 181 24.82 4.43 -19.85
C HIS A 181 24.19 4.18 -18.48
N THR A 182 24.36 2.98 -17.90
CA THR A 182 23.81 2.68 -16.58
C THR A 182 24.56 3.44 -15.49
N VAL A 183 25.89 3.51 -15.60
CA VAL A 183 26.72 4.31 -14.69
C VAL A 183 26.39 5.80 -14.82
N LYS A 184 26.12 6.28 -16.05
CA LYS A 184 25.69 7.65 -16.31
C LYS A 184 24.36 7.97 -15.62
N LYS A 185 23.35 7.11 -15.76
CA LYS A 185 22.04 7.27 -15.10
C LYS A 185 22.16 7.26 -13.58
N ASN A 186 22.95 6.34 -13.02
CA ASN A 186 23.23 6.29 -11.59
C ASN A 186 23.87 7.58 -11.07
N ARG A 187 24.86 8.10 -11.81
CA ARG A 187 25.49 9.38 -11.49
C ARG A 187 24.51 10.54 -11.55
N GLU A 188 23.69 10.62 -12.59
CA GLU A 188 22.68 11.67 -12.75
C GLU A 188 21.68 11.66 -11.59
N ALA A 189 21.24 10.47 -11.15
CA ALA A 189 20.46 10.31 -9.94
C ALA A 189 21.22 10.84 -8.70
N GLY A 190 22.49 10.44 -8.50
CA GLY A 190 23.35 10.93 -7.41
C GLY A 190 23.62 12.44 -7.41
N HIS A 191 23.64 13.08 -8.59
CA HIS A 191 23.88 14.51 -8.75
C HIS A 191 22.69 15.36 -8.26
N VAL A 192 21.45 14.87 -8.46
CA VAL A 192 20.24 15.51 -7.94
C VAL A 192 20.29 15.56 -6.40
N PHE A 193 20.73 14.48 -5.75
CA PHE A 193 20.87 14.45 -4.29
C PHE A 193 21.93 15.43 -3.76
N THR A 194 23.07 15.55 -4.42
CA THR A 194 24.15 16.45 -3.97
C THR A 194 23.80 17.94 -4.16
N LEU A 195 23.05 18.30 -5.21
CA LEU A 195 22.54 19.68 -5.38
C LEU A 195 21.51 20.08 -4.31
N LEU A 196 20.60 19.17 -3.94
CA LEU A 196 19.63 19.38 -2.86
C LEU A 196 20.33 19.64 -1.51
N LEU A 197 21.44 18.95 -1.25
CA LEU A 197 22.22 19.08 -0.01
C LEU A 197 23.09 20.35 0.04
N TYR A 198 23.61 20.83 -1.10
CA TYR A 198 24.32 22.10 -1.18
C TYR A 198 23.40 23.32 -1.01
N CYS A 199 22.15 23.23 -1.49
CA CYS A 199 21.14 24.27 -1.23
C CYS A 199 20.78 24.38 0.26
N LEU A 200 20.76 23.27 1.01
CA LEU A 200 20.43 23.26 2.43
C LEU A 200 21.55 23.76 3.37
N THR A 201 22.81 23.81 2.90
CA THR A 201 23.97 24.15 3.75
C THR A 201 24.42 25.61 3.64
N LEU A 202 24.10 26.31 2.55
CA LEU A 202 24.43 27.74 2.38
C LEU A 202 23.59 28.67 3.26
N ASP A 203 22.37 28.27 3.64
CA ASP A 203 21.50 29.07 4.51
C ASP A 203 21.83 28.94 6.01
N LEU A 204 22.67 27.97 6.40
CA LEU A 204 22.95 27.65 7.80
C LEU A 204 24.23 28.29 8.38
N VAL A 205 25.15 28.78 7.54
CA VAL A 205 26.46 29.29 8.01
C VAL A 205 26.39 30.73 8.55
N HIS A 206 25.30 31.48 8.30
CA HIS A 206 25.19 32.87 8.74
C HIS A 206 24.58 33.08 10.13
N LEU A 207 24.09 32.03 10.82
CA LEU A 207 23.33 32.19 12.07
C LEU A 207 23.95 31.60 13.33
N ILE A 208 25.12 30.95 13.27
CA ILE A 208 25.71 30.25 14.43
C ILE A 208 27.13 30.74 14.70
N GLN A 209 27.23 32.01 15.10
CA GLN A 209 28.34 32.51 15.90
C GLN A 209 27.77 33.34 17.05
N THR A 210 27.46 32.68 18.16
CA THR A 210 27.64 33.16 19.56
C THR A 210 26.80 32.28 20.50
N SER A 211 27.47 31.42 21.27
CA SER A 211 27.47 31.46 22.74
C SER A 211 27.98 30.13 23.30
N GLU A 212 28.93 30.25 24.22
CA GLU A 212 29.70 29.18 24.81
C GLU A 212 28.91 28.40 25.88
N THR A 213 29.34 27.14 26.02
CA THR A 213 29.06 26.16 27.06
C THR A 213 29.13 26.68 28.50
N ASN A 214 28.20 26.27 29.37
CA ASN A 214 28.53 25.46 30.57
C ASN A 214 27.37 25.08 31.51
N LYS A 215 27.55 23.89 32.13
CA LYS A 215 27.04 23.34 33.40
C LYS A 215 25.76 22.49 33.42
N LEU A 216 26.03 21.18 33.52
CA LEU A 216 25.18 20.13 34.05
C LEU A 216 24.69 20.43 35.48
N GLN A 217 23.37 20.44 35.66
CA GLN A 217 22.68 19.91 36.83
C GLN A 217 21.19 19.68 36.48
N ASP A 218 20.64 18.63 37.08
CA ASP A 218 19.31 18.06 36.95
C ASP A 218 18.16 19.10 36.89
N HIS A 219 17.73 19.47 35.67
CA HIS A 219 16.55 20.29 35.41
C HIS A 219 15.80 19.74 34.20
N GLN A 220 14.49 19.54 34.35
CA GLN A 220 13.56 19.35 33.24
C GLN A 220 13.86 20.42 32.18
N VAL A 221 14.36 19.99 31.02
CA VAL A 221 14.58 20.88 29.89
C VAL A 221 13.21 21.39 29.46
N HIS A 222 12.87 22.62 29.84
CA HIS A 222 11.81 23.36 29.18
C HIS A 222 12.29 23.63 27.76
N VAL A 223 11.93 22.75 26.83
CA VAL A 223 11.97 23.07 25.41
C VAL A 223 10.90 24.14 25.19
N ASP A 224 11.27 25.24 24.54
CA ASP A 224 10.29 26.25 24.17
C ASP A 224 9.20 25.59 23.31
N PRO A 225 7.91 25.89 23.56
CA PRO A 225 6.83 25.28 22.80
C PRO A 225 6.95 25.64 21.31
N ILE A 226 6.62 24.70 20.44
CA ILE A 226 6.57 24.96 19.00
C ILE A 226 5.50 26.02 18.72
N LEU A 227 5.90 27.17 18.20
CA LEU A 227 4.96 28.23 17.83
C LEU A 227 4.24 27.83 16.54
N ILE A 228 2.91 27.90 16.55
CA ILE A 228 2.06 27.76 15.36
C ILE A 228 1.53 29.15 15.01
N GLN A 229 1.95 29.69 13.87
CA GLN A 229 1.54 31.00 13.37
C GLN A 229 0.58 30.83 12.19
N VAL A 230 -0.67 31.27 12.37
CA VAL A 230 -1.72 31.19 11.35
C VAL A 230 -1.99 32.56 10.75
N SER A 231 -1.88 32.67 9.43
CA SER A 231 -2.17 33.90 8.69
C SER A 231 -3.61 33.88 8.18
N TRP A 232 -4.58 34.19 9.04
CA TRP A 232 -6.02 34.07 8.76
C TRP A 232 -6.54 34.82 7.52
N THR A 233 -5.78 35.77 6.99
CA THR A 233 -6.13 36.56 5.80
C THR A 233 -5.40 36.10 4.53
N THR A 234 -4.51 35.11 4.64
CA THR A 234 -3.68 34.64 3.53
C THR A 234 -4.13 33.25 3.13
N HIS A 235 -4.82 33.15 2.00
CA HIS A 235 -5.26 31.90 1.39
C HIS A 235 -4.07 31.00 1.03
N ASP A 236 -4.24 29.68 1.19
CA ASP A 236 -3.28 28.66 0.79
C ASP A 236 -3.87 27.73 -0.28
N TYR A 237 -5.00 27.06 0.00
CA TYR A 237 -5.76 26.26 -0.96
C TYR A 237 -7.23 26.11 -0.51
N ASP A 238 -8.11 25.79 -1.46
CA ASP A 238 -9.50 25.46 -1.15
C ASP A 238 -9.60 23.98 -0.76
N LEU A 239 -10.16 23.70 0.42
CA LEU A 239 -10.38 22.34 0.87
C LEU A 239 -11.53 21.73 0.06
N HIS A 240 -11.29 20.60 -0.59
CA HIS A 240 -12.32 19.86 -1.34
C HIS A 240 -12.19 18.34 -1.16
N THR A 241 -11.20 17.89 -0.39
CA THR A 241 -10.89 16.48 -0.19
C THR A 241 -11.78 15.85 0.85
N ILE A 242 -12.57 14.86 0.44
CA ILE A 242 -13.57 14.23 1.29
C ILE A 242 -12.93 13.06 2.05
N PRO A 243 -12.94 13.06 3.40
CA PRO A 243 -12.53 11.91 4.18
C PRO A 243 -13.62 10.82 4.13
N THR A 244 -13.22 9.59 3.82
CA THR A 244 -14.11 8.42 3.71
C THR A 244 -13.43 7.13 4.18
N LEU A 245 -14.04 5.99 3.89
CA LEU A 245 -13.52 4.66 4.16
C LEU A 245 -14.04 3.63 3.14
N GLN A 246 -13.43 2.47 3.22
CA GLN A 246 -13.83 1.28 2.53
C GLN A 246 -14.34 0.18 3.47
N VAL A 247 -15.29 -0.59 2.96
CA VAL A 247 -15.90 -1.75 3.59
C VAL A 247 -15.56 -2.97 2.74
N VAL A 248 -14.61 -3.78 3.21
CA VAL A 248 -14.16 -4.99 2.50
C VAL A 248 -15.00 -6.19 2.90
N ALA A 249 -15.60 -6.87 1.92
CA ALA A 249 -16.33 -8.11 2.13
C ALA A 249 -15.45 -9.16 2.81
N ASN A 250 -15.82 -9.55 4.03
CA ASN A 250 -15.16 -10.59 4.80
C ASN A 250 -16.17 -11.27 5.73
N PRO A 251 -15.84 -12.44 6.31
CA PRO A 251 -16.74 -13.17 7.20
C PRO A 251 -17.30 -12.34 8.37
N LEU A 252 -16.58 -11.37 8.90
CA LEU A 252 -17.05 -10.56 10.04
C LEU A 252 -18.13 -9.52 9.64
N LEU A 253 -18.37 -9.30 8.35
CA LEU A 253 -19.53 -8.55 7.85
C LEU A 253 -20.76 -9.43 7.61
N ALA A 254 -20.58 -10.73 7.41
CA ALA A 254 -21.67 -11.63 7.04
C ALA A 254 -22.54 -12.01 8.24
N ARG A 255 -23.87 -11.91 8.08
CA ARG A 255 -24.88 -12.24 9.10
C ARG A 255 -24.73 -13.64 9.70
N GLN A 256 -24.18 -14.58 8.92
CA GLN A 256 -24.06 -16.00 9.24
C GLN A 256 -22.84 -16.32 10.12
N PHE A 257 -21.78 -15.50 10.04
CA PHE A 257 -20.51 -15.78 10.72
C PHE A 257 -20.22 -14.77 11.83
N SER A 258 -20.74 -13.55 11.72
CA SER A 258 -20.40 -12.46 12.62
C SER A 258 -21.42 -12.27 13.75
N PRO A 259 -21.01 -12.29 15.02
CA PRO A 259 -21.88 -11.91 16.12
C PRO A 259 -22.10 -10.39 16.22
N ILE A 260 -21.30 -9.58 15.49
CA ILE A 260 -21.28 -8.12 15.62
C ILE A 260 -21.64 -7.35 14.35
N TYR A 261 -22.07 -8.01 13.27
CA TYR A 261 -22.39 -7.34 11.99
C TYR A 261 -23.33 -6.14 12.17
N LYS A 262 -24.37 -6.27 13.02
CA LYS A 262 -25.31 -5.17 13.29
C LYS A 262 -24.62 -3.94 13.86
N GLN A 263 -23.69 -4.13 14.79
CA GLN A 263 -22.95 -3.02 15.38
C GLN A 263 -21.97 -2.42 14.37
N ILE A 264 -21.35 -3.23 13.51
CA ILE A 264 -20.46 -2.74 12.44
C ILE A 264 -21.22 -1.79 11.51
N PHE A 265 -22.37 -2.21 10.99
CA PHE A 265 -23.17 -1.37 10.09
C PHE A 265 -23.85 -0.19 10.81
N ALA A 266 -24.16 -0.32 12.10
CA ALA A 266 -24.59 0.81 12.91
C ALA A 266 -23.47 1.86 13.06
N SER A 267 -22.23 1.44 13.28
CA SER A 267 -21.06 2.32 13.33
C SER A 267 -20.79 2.97 11.97
N LEU A 268 -20.92 2.23 10.85
CA LEU A 268 -20.82 2.80 9.50
C LEU A 268 -21.83 3.94 9.29
N LYS A 269 -23.10 3.67 9.60
CA LYS A 269 -24.17 4.68 9.51
C LYS A 269 -23.92 5.89 10.41
N GLN A 270 -23.41 5.65 11.62
CA GLN A 270 -23.12 6.71 12.58
C GLN A 270 -21.93 7.58 12.15
N LEU A 271 -20.98 7.05 11.37
CA LEU A 271 -19.86 7.83 10.87
C LEU A 271 -20.31 8.92 9.89
N ASN A 272 -21.38 8.66 9.13
CA ASN A 272 -22.01 9.64 8.24
C ASN A 272 -21.03 10.23 7.21
N ALA A 273 -20.16 9.39 6.64
CA ALA A 273 -19.25 9.78 5.57
C ALA A 273 -20.04 10.07 4.28
N GLU A 274 -19.64 11.10 3.52
CA GLU A 274 -20.33 11.47 2.27
C GLU A 274 -20.22 10.39 1.20
N TYR A 275 -19.03 9.81 1.08
CA TYR A 275 -18.77 8.61 0.28
C TYR A 275 -18.62 7.42 1.21
N ALA A 276 -18.90 6.22 0.70
CA ALA A 276 -18.39 4.97 1.26
C ALA A 276 -18.10 4.01 0.11
N ARG A 277 -16.91 3.37 0.14
CA ARG A 277 -16.54 2.33 -0.82
C ARG A 277 -16.93 0.96 -0.25
N TYR A 278 -17.59 0.13 -1.06
CA TYR A 278 -17.80 -1.29 -0.77
C TYR A 278 -16.94 -2.10 -1.74
N ALA A 279 -16.04 -2.91 -1.22
CA ALA A 279 -15.11 -3.70 -2.02
C ALA A 279 -15.28 -5.18 -1.73
N VAL A 280 -15.54 -5.94 -2.78
CA VAL A 280 -15.63 -7.39 -2.73
C VAL A 280 -14.33 -7.97 -3.27
N TRP A 281 -13.53 -8.58 -2.39
CA TRP A 281 -12.14 -8.97 -2.67
C TRP A 281 -11.94 -10.50 -2.75
N PHE A 282 -10.88 -10.94 -3.46
CA PHE A 282 -10.70 -12.33 -3.87
C PHE A 282 -10.50 -13.38 -2.78
N PRO A 283 -9.93 -13.10 -1.58
CA PRO A 283 -9.59 -14.19 -0.67
C PRO A 283 -10.84 -14.90 -0.17
N TYR A 284 -12.04 -14.35 -0.27
CA TYR A 284 -13.27 -15.05 0.13
C TYR A 284 -14.15 -15.32 -1.10
N PRO A 285 -13.80 -16.29 -1.97
CA PRO A 285 -14.47 -16.47 -3.27
C PRO A 285 -15.98 -16.72 -3.16
N LYS A 286 -16.43 -17.42 -2.12
CA LYS A 286 -17.87 -17.67 -1.87
C LYS A 286 -18.64 -16.45 -1.35
N LEU A 287 -17.92 -15.46 -0.84
CA LEU A 287 -18.47 -14.16 -0.44
C LEU A 287 -18.32 -13.15 -1.59
N ALA A 288 -17.51 -13.46 -2.61
CA ALA A 288 -17.06 -12.50 -3.59
C ALA A 288 -17.58 -12.70 -5.02
N VAL A 289 -17.80 -13.95 -5.41
CA VAL A 289 -18.09 -14.29 -6.80
C VAL A 289 -19.44 -14.99 -6.88
N ALA A 290 -20.35 -14.40 -7.64
CA ALA A 290 -21.70 -14.93 -7.79
C ALA A 290 -21.72 -16.23 -8.61
N GLU A 291 -20.86 -16.37 -9.61
CA GLU A 291 -20.84 -17.54 -10.50
C GLU A 291 -19.44 -18.17 -10.48
N LEU A 292 -19.17 -19.02 -9.48
CA LEU A 292 -17.87 -19.69 -9.33
C LEU A 292 -17.62 -20.81 -10.34
N ASP A 293 -18.69 -21.42 -10.83
CA ASP A 293 -18.67 -22.48 -11.84
C ASP A 293 -19.12 -21.91 -13.20
N PRO A 294 -18.48 -22.32 -14.32
CA PRO A 294 -18.86 -21.82 -15.63
C PRO A 294 -20.27 -22.26 -16.03
N PRO A 295 -20.96 -21.47 -16.87
CA PRO A 295 -22.18 -21.92 -17.54
C PRO A 295 -21.91 -23.22 -18.32
N SER A 296 -22.66 -24.28 -18.03
CA SER A 296 -22.40 -25.63 -18.56
C SER A 296 -23.43 -26.15 -19.56
N GLY A 297 -24.46 -25.35 -19.86
CA GLY A 297 -25.54 -25.77 -20.75
C GLY A 297 -26.24 -27.04 -20.23
N LEU A 298 -26.28 -28.10 -21.03
CA LEU A 298 -27.14 -29.28 -20.80
C LEU A 298 -26.79 -30.16 -19.59
N PHE A 299 -25.62 -29.96 -18.99
CA PHE A 299 -25.16 -30.74 -17.84
C PHE A 299 -25.35 -29.96 -16.55
N GLN A 300 -25.67 -30.65 -15.45
CA GLN A 300 -25.59 -30.09 -14.11
C GLN A 300 -24.50 -30.79 -13.33
N CYS A 301 -23.72 -30.02 -12.57
CA CYS A 301 -22.57 -30.52 -11.84
C CYS A 301 -22.61 -30.19 -10.34
N GLY A 302 -21.83 -30.94 -9.57
CA GLY A 302 -21.49 -30.61 -8.19
C GLY A 302 -20.06 -31.04 -7.87
N ASN A 303 -19.38 -30.26 -7.03
CA ASN A 303 -18.02 -30.51 -6.57
C ASN A 303 -17.89 -30.08 -5.12
N VAL A 304 -17.77 -31.03 -4.19
CA VAL A 304 -17.63 -30.73 -2.75
C VAL A 304 -16.57 -31.62 -2.09
N GLY A 305 -15.92 -31.09 -1.05
CA GLY A 305 -15.02 -31.85 -0.19
C GLY A 305 -15.71 -32.90 0.67
N GLU A 306 -14.91 -33.76 1.30
CA GLU A 306 -15.36 -34.72 2.32
C GLU A 306 -16.19 -34.01 3.40
N ASP A 307 -17.25 -34.68 3.85
CA ASP A 307 -18.23 -34.23 4.85
C ASP A 307 -19.21 -33.12 4.39
N PHE A 308 -19.13 -32.67 3.13
CA PHE A 308 -20.14 -31.79 2.51
C PHE A 308 -21.15 -32.60 1.68
N SER A 309 -22.19 -31.93 1.16
CA SER A 309 -23.22 -32.58 0.32
C SER A 309 -23.43 -31.84 -0.99
N ILE A 310 -23.54 -32.58 -2.10
CA ILE A 310 -23.94 -32.05 -3.40
C ILE A 310 -25.47 -32.05 -3.47
N ASN A 311 -26.06 -30.95 -3.93
CA ASN A 311 -27.47 -30.84 -4.26
C ASN A 311 -27.64 -30.62 -5.77
N LEU A 312 -28.38 -31.50 -6.44
CA LEU A 312 -28.68 -31.44 -7.88
C LEU A 312 -30.20 -31.29 -8.10
N SER A 313 -30.59 -30.62 -9.18
CA SER A 313 -31.99 -30.31 -9.49
C SER A 313 -32.24 -30.16 -11.00
N CYS A 314 -33.15 -30.99 -11.51
CA CYS A 314 -33.75 -30.90 -12.84
C CYS A 314 -35.16 -30.26 -12.81
N GLU A 315 -35.51 -29.58 -11.72
CA GLU A 315 -36.85 -29.00 -11.55
C GLU A 315 -37.14 -27.90 -12.57
N GLN A 316 -36.12 -27.23 -13.09
CA GLN A 316 -36.31 -26.05 -13.94
C GLN A 316 -36.79 -26.45 -15.35
N SER A 317 -36.40 -27.62 -15.86
CA SER A 317 -37.01 -28.20 -17.08
C SER A 317 -38.33 -28.91 -16.81
N GLY A 318 -38.80 -28.93 -15.55
CA GLY A 318 -39.92 -29.78 -15.10
C GLY A 318 -39.62 -31.28 -15.17
N GLY A 319 -38.35 -31.63 -15.38
CA GLY A 319 -37.88 -32.97 -15.66
C GLY A 319 -37.40 -33.73 -14.45
N VAL A 320 -36.72 -34.84 -14.73
CA VAL A 320 -36.01 -35.66 -13.74
C VAL A 320 -34.58 -35.88 -14.18
N ILE A 321 -33.72 -36.23 -13.23
CA ILE A 321 -32.36 -36.67 -13.50
C ILE A 321 -32.45 -37.98 -14.29
N SER A 322 -32.06 -37.96 -15.56
CA SER A 322 -32.17 -39.10 -16.46
C SER A 322 -30.88 -39.89 -16.60
N LYS A 323 -29.73 -39.25 -16.33
CA LYS A 323 -28.42 -39.85 -16.52
C LYS A 323 -27.40 -39.26 -15.56
N VAL A 324 -26.49 -40.10 -15.09
CA VAL A 324 -25.24 -39.70 -14.41
C VAL A 324 -24.11 -39.96 -15.41
N ASP A 325 -23.51 -38.88 -15.92
CA ASP A 325 -22.39 -38.97 -16.87
C ASP A 325 -21.07 -39.25 -16.16
N PHE A 326 -20.92 -38.69 -14.95
CA PHE A 326 -19.71 -38.83 -14.15
C PHE A 326 -20.08 -38.80 -12.66
N ALA A 327 -19.42 -39.64 -11.87
CA ALA A 327 -19.43 -39.55 -10.43
C ALA A 327 -18.16 -40.16 -9.85
N SER A 328 -17.44 -39.41 -9.02
CA SER A 328 -16.21 -39.85 -8.39
C SER A 328 -16.08 -39.30 -6.98
N TYR A 329 -15.95 -40.19 -6.00
CA TYR A 329 -15.50 -39.88 -4.64
C TYR A 329 -14.04 -40.29 -4.48
N GLY A 330 -13.13 -39.35 -4.28
CA GLY A 330 -11.69 -39.60 -4.26
C GLY A 330 -10.85 -38.35 -4.48
N THR A 331 -9.81 -38.44 -5.30
CA THR A 331 -8.94 -37.31 -5.68
C THR A 331 -9.24 -36.84 -7.11
N SER A 332 -10.51 -36.81 -7.50
CA SER A 332 -10.94 -36.32 -8.82
C SER A 332 -10.77 -34.80 -8.93
N SER A 333 -10.61 -34.33 -10.16
CA SER A 333 -10.40 -32.93 -10.53
C SER A 333 -11.22 -32.58 -11.77
N GLY A 334 -11.12 -31.34 -12.24
CA GLY A 334 -11.83 -30.86 -13.42
C GLY A 334 -13.03 -29.97 -13.08
N ALA A 335 -13.60 -29.37 -14.12
CA ALA A 335 -14.77 -28.50 -14.05
C ALA A 335 -15.97 -29.20 -14.70
N CYS A 336 -17.16 -28.60 -14.57
CA CYS A 336 -18.35 -29.13 -15.22
C CYS A 336 -18.14 -29.28 -16.74
N GLY A 337 -18.45 -30.45 -17.29
CA GLY A 337 -18.18 -30.80 -18.69
C GLY A 337 -16.82 -31.46 -18.94
N GLU A 338 -15.82 -31.23 -18.08
CA GLU A 338 -14.43 -31.72 -18.23
C GLU A 338 -13.92 -32.41 -16.95
N MET A 339 -14.80 -33.10 -16.23
CA MET A 339 -14.45 -33.81 -15.00
C MET A 339 -13.53 -35.01 -15.28
N GLN A 340 -12.50 -35.17 -14.44
CA GLN A 340 -11.50 -36.22 -14.56
C GLN A 340 -11.45 -37.07 -13.30
N GLN A 341 -11.43 -38.39 -13.49
CA GLN A 341 -11.24 -39.33 -12.39
C GLN A 341 -9.81 -39.24 -11.85
N GLY A 342 -9.68 -39.17 -10.53
CA GLY A 342 -8.38 -39.17 -9.85
C GLY A 342 -7.73 -40.54 -9.75
N LYS A 343 -6.46 -40.57 -9.33
CA LYS A 343 -5.72 -41.81 -9.00
C LYS A 343 -6.36 -42.56 -7.83
N CYS A 344 -6.93 -41.83 -6.87
CA CYS A 344 -7.80 -42.39 -5.84
C CYS A 344 -9.25 -42.18 -6.24
N HIS A 345 -10.05 -43.25 -6.24
CA HIS A 345 -11.47 -43.22 -6.58
C HIS A 345 -12.20 -44.42 -5.96
N ALA A 346 -13.37 -44.20 -5.37
CA ALA A 346 -14.26 -45.27 -4.90
C ALA A 346 -15.01 -45.88 -6.08
N ALA A 347 -14.74 -47.15 -6.41
CA ALA A 347 -15.27 -47.83 -7.60
C ALA A 347 -16.82 -47.90 -7.69
N ASN A 348 -17.51 -47.75 -6.55
CA ASN A 348 -18.97 -47.74 -6.44
C ASN A 348 -19.59 -46.32 -6.58
N SER A 349 -18.79 -45.27 -6.82
CA SER A 349 -19.26 -43.88 -6.86
C SER A 349 -20.43 -43.68 -7.82
N SER A 350 -20.28 -44.16 -9.07
CA SER A 350 -21.32 -44.04 -10.10
C SER A 350 -22.57 -44.84 -9.76
N GLU A 351 -22.44 -46.07 -9.26
CA GLU A 351 -23.58 -46.91 -8.89
C GLU A 351 -24.41 -46.25 -7.76
N ILE A 352 -23.73 -45.74 -6.73
CA ILE A 352 -24.39 -45.06 -5.61
C ILE A 352 -25.14 -43.82 -6.09
N VAL A 353 -24.48 -42.95 -6.86
CA VAL A 353 -25.10 -41.71 -7.34
C VAL A 353 -26.28 -42.00 -8.27
N GLN A 354 -26.15 -42.98 -9.18
CA GLN A 354 -27.26 -43.40 -10.03
C GLN A 354 -28.46 -43.87 -9.23
N ARG A 355 -28.24 -44.70 -8.21
CA ARG A 355 -29.31 -45.21 -7.34
C ARG A 355 -30.01 -44.09 -6.57
N VAL A 356 -29.27 -43.07 -6.13
CA VAL A 356 -29.81 -41.95 -5.36
C VAL A 356 -30.53 -40.93 -6.25
N CYS A 357 -29.99 -40.64 -7.42
CA CYS A 357 -30.41 -39.49 -8.22
C CYS A 357 -31.34 -39.83 -9.40
N ILE A 358 -31.16 -40.96 -10.10
CA ILE A 358 -31.94 -41.24 -11.32
C ILE A 358 -33.44 -41.30 -11.03
N GLY A 359 -34.23 -40.62 -11.86
CA GLY A 359 -35.69 -40.53 -11.75
C GLY A 359 -36.19 -39.52 -10.73
N GLN A 360 -35.30 -38.91 -9.94
CA GLN A 360 -35.66 -37.85 -9.00
C GLN A 360 -35.65 -36.49 -9.70
N LYS A 361 -36.47 -35.56 -9.21
CA LYS A 361 -36.40 -34.15 -9.62
C LYS A 361 -35.21 -33.44 -9.00
N THR A 362 -34.95 -33.76 -7.74
CA THR A 362 -33.82 -33.26 -6.95
C THR A 362 -33.14 -34.43 -6.26
N CYS A 363 -31.82 -34.35 -6.04
CA CYS A 363 -31.13 -35.31 -5.20
C CYS A 363 -30.04 -34.63 -4.37
N SER A 364 -29.82 -35.16 -3.17
CA SER A 364 -28.73 -34.75 -2.28
C SER A 364 -27.82 -35.94 -2.02
N VAL A 365 -26.52 -35.77 -2.23
CA VAL A 365 -25.52 -36.83 -2.08
C VAL A 365 -24.43 -36.37 -1.11
N PRO A 366 -24.33 -36.98 0.09
CA PRO A 366 -23.28 -36.63 1.04
C PRO A 366 -21.94 -37.24 0.62
N ALA A 367 -20.88 -36.43 0.61
CA ALA A 367 -19.52 -36.82 0.28
C ALA A 367 -18.83 -37.44 1.50
N THR A 368 -19.25 -38.63 1.92
CA THR A 368 -18.72 -39.29 3.12
C THR A 368 -18.12 -40.66 2.84
N SER A 369 -17.09 -40.98 3.62
CA SER A 369 -16.48 -42.31 3.62
C SER A 369 -17.45 -43.40 4.15
N ASP A 370 -18.50 -43.04 4.88
CA ASP A 370 -19.58 -43.96 5.27
C ASP A 370 -20.43 -44.41 4.07
N LEU A 371 -20.68 -43.50 3.13
CA LEU A 371 -21.50 -43.80 1.95
C LEU A 371 -20.68 -44.51 0.86
N PHE A 372 -19.48 -44.01 0.56
CA PHE A 372 -18.66 -44.47 -0.56
C PHE A 372 -17.53 -45.44 -0.17
N GLY A 373 -17.22 -45.57 1.12
CA GLY A 373 -15.98 -46.18 1.61
C GLY A 373 -14.82 -45.17 1.62
N ASP A 374 -13.67 -45.56 2.17
CA ASP A 374 -12.44 -44.75 2.19
C ASP A 374 -11.43 -45.25 1.13
N PRO A 375 -11.50 -44.75 -0.11
CA PRO A 375 -10.62 -45.18 -1.20
C PRO A 375 -9.16 -44.71 -1.05
N CYS A 376 -8.88 -43.71 -0.21
CA CYS A 376 -7.52 -43.24 0.08
C CYS A 376 -7.40 -42.74 1.52
N LYS A 377 -6.94 -43.64 2.38
CA LYS A 377 -6.68 -43.37 3.80
C LYS A 377 -5.74 -42.20 3.97
N ARG A 378 -6.09 -41.27 4.87
CA ARG A 378 -5.31 -40.07 5.20
C ARG A 378 -5.14 -39.07 4.04
N THR A 379 -5.92 -39.21 2.99
CA THR A 379 -6.00 -38.24 1.89
C THR A 379 -7.39 -37.62 1.90
N ALA A 380 -7.47 -36.29 1.88
CA ALA A 380 -8.75 -35.59 1.75
C ALA A 380 -9.41 -35.98 0.43
N LYS A 381 -10.71 -36.30 0.49
CA LYS A 381 -11.50 -36.74 -0.66
C LYS A 381 -12.44 -35.63 -1.11
N ARG A 382 -12.83 -35.67 -2.38
CA ARG A 382 -13.86 -34.83 -2.97
C ARG A 382 -14.85 -35.70 -3.73
N LEU A 383 -16.12 -35.30 -3.71
CA LEU A 383 -17.16 -35.86 -4.56
C LEU A 383 -17.37 -34.91 -5.74
N LEU A 384 -17.22 -35.42 -6.96
CA LEU A 384 -17.58 -34.73 -8.19
C LEU A 384 -18.70 -35.51 -8.88
N ILE A 385 -19.77 -34.84 -9.30
CA ILE A 385 -20.92 -35.44 -10.01
C ILE A 385 -21.28 -34.59 -11.22
N GLN A 386 -21.55 -35.24 -12.36
CA GLN A 386 -22.17 -34.65 -13.54
C GLN A 386 -23.40 -35.45 -13.97
N ILE A 387 -24.52 -34.77 -14.18
CA ILE A 387 -25.79 -35.36 -14.58
C ILE A 387 -26.40 -34.70 -15.83
N GLN A 388 -27.36 -35.39 -16.44
CA GLN A 388 -28.27 -34.84 -17.44
C GLN A 388 -29.72 -34.95 -16.98
N CYS A 389 -30.51 -33.95 -17.34
CA CYS A 389 -31.94 -33.89 -17.10
C CYS A 389 -32.74 -34.38 -18.32
N ASN A 390 -33.94 -34.89 -18.08
CA ASN A 390 -34.94 -35.11 -19.12
C ASN A 390 -36.30 -34.50 -18.68
N PRO A 391 -36.81 -33.46 -19.38
CA PRO A 391 -36.20 -32.78 -20.53
C PRO A 391 -34.84 -32.13 -20.19
N PRO A 392 -33.94 -31.95 -21.18
CA PRO A 392 -32.67 -31.28 -20.96
C PRO A 392 -32.83 -29.86 -20.42
N GLN A 393 -31.88 -29.40 -19.60
CA GLN A 393 -31.91 -28.12 -18.90
C GLN A 393 -30.58 -27.40 -19.15
N ASN A 394 -30.62 -26.12 -19.54
CA ASN A 394 -29.43 -25.28 -19.60
C ASN A 394 -29.13 -24.73 -18.19
N ASN A 395 -27.94 -25.00 -17.68
CA ASN A 395 -27.51 -24.68 -16.33
C ASN A 395 -26.49 -23.53 -16.31
N THR A 396 -26.76 -22.60 -15.41
CA THR A 396 -25.91 -21.47 -14.97
C THR A 396 -25.88 -21.49 -13.44
N TYR A 397 -24.82 -20.99 -12.82
CA TYR A 397 -24.48 -21.32 -11.43
C TYR A 397 -24.38 -20.09 -10.51
N TYR A 398 -25.24 -19.10 -10.74
CA TYR A 398 -25.33 -17.92 -9.90
C TYR A 398 -25.79 -18.26 -8.48
N ASN A 399 -25.01 -17.82 -7.49
CA ASN A 399 -25.28 -17.93 -6.07
C ASN A 399 -24.94 -16.61 -5.36
N PHE A 400 -25.98 -15.87 -4.99
CA PHE A 400 -25.85 -14.58 -4.33
C PHE A 400 -26.01 -14.66 -2.80
N THR A 401 -26.13 -15.86 -2.21
CA THR A 401 -26.53 -16.08 -0.80
C THR A 401 -25.77 -15.21 0.21
N TYR A 402 -24.46 -15.04 0.02
CA TYR A 402 -23.64 -14.23 0.93
C TYR A 402 -23.50 -12.78 0.46
N LEU A 403 -23.27 -12.57 -0.85
CA LEU A 403 -23.13 -11.23 -1.44
C LEU A 403 -24.35 -10.35 -1.15
N ASP A 404 -25.55 -10.90 -1.37
CA ASP A 404 -26.82 -10.18 -1.23
C ASP A 404 -26.94 -9.54 0.16
N THR A 405 -26.74 -10.34 1.21
CA THR A 405 -26.97 -9.87 2.59
C THR A 405 -25.95 -8.82 3.05
N MET A 406 -24.69 -8.95 2.63
CA MET A 406 -23.65 -7.99 3.02
C MET A 406 -23.81 -6.67 2.25
N LEU A 407 -24.14 -6.73 0.96
CA LEU A 407 -24.38 -5.54 0.16
C LEU A 407 -25.67 -4.83 0.61
N GLU A 408 -26.73 -5.57 0.93
CA GLU A 408 -27.96 -5.01 1.53
C GLU A 408 -27.64 -4.23 2.81
N ASP A 409 -26.93 -4.86 3.77
CA ASP A 409 -26.56 -4.20 5.03
C ASP A 409 -25.67 -2.95 4.80
N PHE A 410 -24.77 -2.97 3.81
CA PHE A 410 -23.96 -1.82 3.42
C PHE A 410 -24.81 -0.69 2.84
N LEU A 411 -25.70 -1.01 1.89
CA LEU A 411 -26.56 -0.03 1.23
C LEU A 411 -27.53 0.62 2.22
N ASP A 412 -28.10 -0.15 3.15
CA ASP A 412 -28.97 0.37 4.20
C ASP A 412 -28.23 1.29 5.20
N ALA A 413 -26.97 0.97 5.49
CA ALA A 413 -26.12 1.78 6.37
C ALA A 413 -25.66 3.10 5.71
N THR A 414 -25.65 3.14 4.38
CA THR A 414 -25.17 4.28 3.57
C THR A 414 -26.30 4.94 2.77
N ASP A 415 -27.55 4.68 3.13
CA ASP A 415 -28.71 5.29 2.49
C ASP A 415 -28.67 6.82 2.58
N GLY A 416 -28.90 7.50 1.45
CA GLY A 416 -28.77 8.96 1.33
C GLY A 416 -27.35 9.48 1.07
N HIS A 417 -26.34 8.61 0.99
CA HIS A 417 -24.94 8.99 0.72
C HIS A 417 -24.47 8.52 -0.67
N SER A 418 -23.37 9.11 -1.15
CA SER A 418 -22.71 8.65 -2.38
C SER A 418 -21.99 7.34 -2.12
N ARG A 419 -22.03 6.42 -3.08
CA ARG A 419 -21.52 5.04 -2.91
C ARG A 419 -20.61 4.65 -4.07
N ILE A 420 -19.46 4.06 -3.74
CA ILE A 420 -18.53 3.45 -4.70
C ILE A 420 -18.61 1.94 -4.52
N ILE A 421 -19.22 1.22 -5.46
CA ILE A 421 -19.36 -0.25 -5.39
C ILE A 421 -18.29 -0.90 -6.27
N SER A 422 -17.48 -1.79 -5.69
CA SER A 422 -16.46 -2.56 -6.38
C SER A 422 -16.73 -4.05 -6.21
N PHE A 423 -17.04 -4.72 -7.32
CA PHE A 423 -17.03 -6.18 -7.41
C PHE A 423 -15.69 -6.61 -8.00
N SER A 424 -14.62 -6.54 -7.23
CA SER A 424 -13.27 -6.57 -7.81
C SER A 424 -12.91 -7.94 -8.39
N THR A 425 -13.39 -9.00 -7.76
CA THR A 425 -13.01 -10.39 -8.07
C THR A 425 -13.74 -10.92 -9.30
N GLN A 426 -12.98 -11.29 -10.34
CA GLN A 426 -13.50 -11.94 -11.53
C GLN A 426 -13.62 -13.45 -11.32
N PRO A 427 -14.65 -14.12 -11.88
CA PRO A 427 -14.69 -15.57 -11.92
C PRO A 427 -13.48 -16.17 -12.65
N ASN A 428 -12.76 -17.10 -12.01
CA ASN A 428 -11.62 -17.78 -12.62
C ASN A 428 -11.94 -18.48 -13.95
N TRP A 429 -13.16 -18.96 -14.16
CA TRP A 429 -13.53 -19.61 -15.43
C TRP A 429 -13.52 -18.67 -16.64
N LEU A 430 -13.46 -17.35 -16.44
CA LEU A 430 -13.21 -16.38 -17.49
C LEU A 430 -11.77 -16.43 -18.00
N PHE A 431 -10.86 -17.09 -17.28
CA PHE A 431 -9.45 -17.24 -17.62
C PHE A 431 -9.12 -18.67 -18.06
N LYS A 432 -8.19 -18.78 -19.01
CA LYS A 432 -7.61 -20.04 -19.45
C LYS A 432 -6.82 -20.66 -18.29
N GLN A 433 -7.13 -21.90 -17.96
CA GLN A 433 -6.50 -22.66 -16.88
C GLN A 433 -6.05 -24.02 -17.39
N ASP A 434 -4.86 -24.46 -17.00
CA ASP A 434 -4.37 -25.83 -17.27
C ASP A 434 -5.13 -26.87 -16.45
N THR A 435 -5.51 -26.49 -15.22
CA THR A 435 -6.30 -27.31 -14.30
C THR A 435 -7.31 -26.42 -13.57
N PRO A 436 -8.58 -26.83 -13.45
CA PRO A 436 -9.58 -26.06 -12.72
C PRO A 436 -9.20 -25.82 -11.26
N HIS A 437 -9.28 -24.57 -10.82
CA HIS A 437 -9.05 -24.18 -9.43
C HIS A 437 -10.15 -24.71 -8.50
N ILE A 438 -9.74 -25.17 -7.31
CA ILE A 438 -10.66 -25.72 -6.31
C ILE A 438 -10.72 -24.77 -5.13
N TYR A 439 -11.91 -24.23 -4.90
CA TYR A 439 -12.18 -23.30 -3.80
C TYR A 439 -12.47 -24.02 -2.47
N PRO A 440 -12.23 -23.36 -1.32
CA PRO A 440 -12.64 -23.88 -0.01
C PRO A 440 -14.15 -24.18 0.07
N ASP A 441 -14.51 -25.31 0.67
CA ASP A 441 -15.91 -25.68 0.83
C ASP A 441 -16.63 -24.84 1.91
N ASN A 442 -15.92 -24.42 2.95
CA ASN A 442 -16.42 -23.46 3.94
C ASN A 442 -16.25 -22.02 3.42
N ALA A 443 -17.34 -21.26 3.38
CA ALA A 443 -17.35 -19.90 2.87
C ALA A 443 -16.57 -18.89 3.74
N SER A 444 -16.31 -19.20 5.02
CA SER A 444 -15.52 -18.32 5.89
C SER A 444 -14.01 -18.45 5.72
N LEU A 445 -13.54 -19.43 4.95
CA LEU A 445 -12.12 -19.68 4.75
C LEU A 445 -11.57 -18.88 3.57
N ALA A 446 -10.37 -18.33 3.78
CA ALA A 446 -9.67 -17.59 2.75
C ALA A 446 -9.01 -18.52 1.71
N ASP A 447 -8.95 -18.07 0.46
CA ASP A 447 -8.25 -18.66 -0.67
C ASP A 447 -7.30 -17.62 -1.27
N TRP A 448 -6.12 -17.49 -0.67
CA TRP A 448 -5.09 -16.56 -1.12
C TRP A 448 -4.50 -16.92 -2.49
N GLY A 449 -4.78 -18.13 -3.00
CA GLY A 449 -4.38 -18.58 -4.33
C GLY A 449 -5.47 -18.42 -5.39
N TYR A 450 -6.55 -17.67 -5.09
CA TYR A 450 -7.70 -17.54 -5.99
C TYR A 450 -7.35 -17.02 -7.40
N PRO A 451 -6.57 -15.94 -7.60
CA PRO A 451 -6.42 -15.30 -8.91
C PRO A 451 -5.57 -16.14 -9.87
N VAL A 452 -6.17 -17.15 -10.51
CA VAL A 452 -5.48 -18.10 -11.40
C VAL A 452 -5.71 -17.78 -12.88
N GLY A 453 -4.63 -17.91 -13.67
CA GLY A 453 -4.64 -17.60 -15.10
C GLY A 453 -4.45 -16.12 -15.38
N THR A 454 -3.90 -15.81 -16.55
CA THR A 454 -3.55 -14.43 -16.98
C THR A 454 -4.10 -14.08 -18.36
N VAL A 455 -4.79 -15.02 -19.00
CA VAL A 455 -5.33 -14.89 -20.36
C VAL A 455 -6.79 -15.28 -20.34
N LEU A 456 -7.67 -14.43 -20.87
CA LEU A 456 -9.10 -14.73 -20.95
C LEU A 456 -9.40 -15.89 -21.92
N VAL A 457 -10.50 -16.59 -21.64
CA VAL A 457 -11.07 -17.60 -22.56
C VAL A 457 -11.67 -16.95 -23.81
N ASP A 458 -12.13 -15.70 -23.69
CA ASP A 458 -12.73 -14.89 -24.74
C ASP A 458 -11.88 -13.63 -24.97
N ASP A 459 -11.13 -13.61 -26.09
CA ASP A 459 -10.24 -12.50 -26.44
C ASP A 459 -11.00 -11.19 -26.79
N THR A 460 -12.32 -11.26 -27.02
CA THR A 460 -13.19 -10.08 -27.24
C THR A 460 -13.61 -9.41 -25.94
N MET A 461 -13.41 -10.07 -24.79
CA MET A 461 -13.85 -9.64 -23.45
C MET A 461 -15.36 -9.47 -23.29
N GLN A 462 -16.16 -9.97 -24.24
CA GLN A 462 -17.61 -9.88 -24.15
C GLN A 462 -18.14 -10.70 -22.96
N ALA A 463 -17.62 -11.91 -22.73
CA ALA A 463 -18.01 -12.75 -21.60
C ALA A 463 -17.75 -12.08 -20.24
N LEU A 464 -16.60 -11.39 -20.12
CA LEU A 464 -16.25 -10.60 -18.94
C LEU A 464 -17.27 -9.48 -18.72
N GLY A 465 -17.54 -8.68 -19.76
CA GLY A 465 -18.52 -7.60 -19.70
C GLY A 465 -19.93 -8.10 -19.38
N ASP A 466 -20.36 -9.19 -20.00
CA ASP A 466 -21.70 -9.75 -19.78
C ASP A 466 -21.87 -10.39 -18.40
N TYR A 467 -20.83 -10.96 -17.80
CA TYR A 467 -20.86 -11.39 -16.39
C TYR A 467 -21.13 -10.20 -15.46
N TYR A 468 -20.31 -9.14 -15.57
CA TYR A 468 -20.49 -7.95 -14.74
C TYR A 468 -21.81 -7.25 -15.02
N GLY A 469 -22.23 -7.13 -16.29
CA GLY A 469 -23.52 -6.54 -16.62
C GLY A 469 -24.70 -7.27 -15.95
N ARG A 470 -24.67 -8.61 -15.92
CA ARG A 470 -25.67 -9.43 -15.23
C ARG A 470 -25.61 -9.27 -13.71
N LEU A 471 -24.41 -9.25 -13.13
CA LEU A 471 -24.19 -8.98 -11.71
C LEU A 471 -24.77 -7.62 -11.29
N PHE A 472 -24.58 -6.58 -12.09
CA PHE A 472 -25.17 -5.26 -11.81
C PHE A 472 -26.69 -5.23 -12.03
N ALA A 473 -27.19 -5.90 -13.08
CA ALA A 473 -28.62 -6.00 -13.33
C ALA A 473 -29.37 -6.76 -12.22
N TRP A 474 -28.71 -7.74 -11.57
CA TRP A 474 -29.23 -8.39 -10.37
C TRP A 474 -29.63 -7.39 -9.28
N TYR A 475 -28.79 -6.39 -9.01
CA TYR A 475 -29.05 -5.41 -7.94
C TYR A 475 -29.84 -4.18 -8.40
N THR A 476 -29.72 -3.77 -9.67
CA THR A 476 -30.26 -2.50 -10.17
C THR A 476 -31.53 -2.65 -11.02
N ARG A 477 -31.85 -3.87 -11.48
CA ARG A 477 -32.95 -4.13 -12.44
C ARG A 477 -33.89 -5.27 -12.03
N GLY A 478 -33.79 -5.76 -10.79
CA GLY A 478 -34.60 -6.89 -10.32
C GLY A 478 -34.22 -8.24 -10.95
N GLY A 479 -33.02 -8.35 -11.51
CA GLY A 479 -32.53 -9.56 -12.17
C GLY A 479 -32.07 -9.37 -13.60
N PHE A 480 -31.80 -10.48 -14.30
CA PHE A 480 -31.23 -10.50 -15.64
C PHE A 480 -31.68 -11.73 -16.45
N ILE A 481 -31.33 -11.73 -17.73
CA ILE A 481 -31.44 -12.89 -18.61
C ILE A 481 -30.02 -13.36 -18.92
N ASP A 482 -29.74 -14.65 -18.72
CA ASP A 482 -28.42 -15.24 -18.95
C ASP A 482 -28.17 -15.59 -20.42
N GLU A 483 -26.98 -16.09 -20.75
CA GLU A 483 -26.54 -16.42 -22.11
C GLU A 483 -27.37 -17.52 -22.78
N TYR A 484 -28.16 -18.27 -22.00
CA TYR A 484 -29.07 -19.30 -22.50
C TYR A 484 -30.54 -18.85 -22.50
N GLY A 485 -30.80 -17.55 -22.31
CA GLY A 485 -32.14 -16.98 -22.34
C GLY A 485 -32.93 -17.23 -21.06
N ARG A 486 -32.29 -17.69 -19.99
CA ARG A 486 -32.97 -17.96 -18.71
C ARG A 486 -33.04 -16.69 -17.88
N LYS A 487 -34.24 -16.45 -17.35
CA LYS A 487 -34.50 -15.34 -16.44
C LYS A 487 -34.08 -15.72 -15.01
N HIS A 488 -33.26 -14.88 -14.41
CA HIS A 488 -32.95 -14.85 -12.98
C HIS A 488 -33.57 -13.60 -12.39
N THR A 489 -34.25 -13.73 -11.25
CA THR A 489 -35.01 -12.63 -10.63
C THR A 489 -34.52 -12.37 -9.23
N SER A 490 -34.30 -11.11 -8.90
CA SER A 490 -34.09 -10.60 -7.54
C SER A 490 -35.26 -9.68 -7.15
N ASN A 491 -35.26 -9.21 -5.91
CA ASN A 491 -36.20 -8.18 -5.45
C ASN A 491 -35.52 -6.81 -5.30
N TYR A 492 -34.36 -6.61 -5.93
CA TYR A 492 -33.53 -5.40 -5.76
C TYR A 492 -33.70 -4.42 -6.92
N GLU A 493 -33.80 -3.14 -6.59
CA GLU A 493 -33.81 -2.01 -7.53
C GLU A 493 -32.96 -0.86 -7.00
N TYR A 494 -31.73 -1.20 -6.59
CA TYR A 494 -30.80 -0.21 -6.03
C TYR A 494 -30.27 0.74 -7.12
N ASN A 495 -29.86 1.92 -6.68
CA ASN A 495 -29.10 2.87 -7.46
C ASN A 495 -27.94 3.40 -6.63
N TRP A 496 -26.78 3.58 -7.26
CA TRP A 496 -25.57 4.16 -6.66
C TRP A 496 -24.78 4.92 -7.73
N ASP A 497 -23.90 5.81 -7.28
CA ASP A 497 -23.28 6.82 -8.12
C ASP A 497 -22.04 6.32 -8.86
N TYR A 498 -21.20 5.55 -8.17
CA TYR A 498 -19.90 5.13 -8.65
C TYR A 498 -19.75 3.61 -8.61
N THR A 499 -19.07 3.09 -9.62
CA THR A 499 -18.60 1.71 -9.67
C THR A 499 -17.11 1.70 -9.93
N GLU A 500 -16.35 1.04 -9.09
CA GLU A 500 -14.93 0.84 -9.37
C GLU A 500 -14.68 -0.49 -10.04
N ILE A 501 -13.82 -0.47 -11.05
CA ILE A 501 -13.51 -1.64 -11.86
C ILE A 501 -12.20 -2.25 -11.37
N PHE A 502 -12.35 -3.29 -10.56
CA PHE A 502 -11.29 -4.13 -10.01
C PHE A 502 -10.48 -3.47 -8.89
N ASN A 503 -9.50 -4.21 -8.36
CA ASN A 503 -8.68 -3.85 -7.20
C ASN A 503 -7.28 -4.41 -7.43
N GLU A 504 -6.22 -3.62 -7.18
CA GLU A 504 -4.81 -4.02 -7.34
C GLU A 504 -4.56 -4.76 -8.66
N VAL A 505 -4.97 -4.14 -9.77
CA VAL A 505 -5.08 -4.78 -11.09
C VAL A 505 -3.74 -5.27 -11.65
N GLU A 506 -2.64 -4.67 -11.21
CA GLU A 506 -1.28 -5.10 -11.54
C GLU A 506 -0.88 -6.41 -10.85
N SER A 507 -1.57 -6.76 -9.75
CA SER A 507 -1.34 -7.97 -8.96
C SER A 507 -2.36 -9.06 -9.31
N GLU A 508 -3.66 -8.74 -9.25
CA GLU A 508 -4.73 -9.70 -9.54
C GLU A 508 -4.68 -10.15 -11.01
N HIS A 509 -4.46 -11.44 -11.24
CA HIS A 509 -4.24 -12.02 -12.58
C HIS A 509 -3.05 -11.44 -13.37
N HIS A 510 -2.15 -10.70 -12.71
CA HIS A 510 -0.95 -10.07 -13.31
C HIS A 510 -1.26 -9.29 -14.60
N MET A 511 -2.30 -8.45 -14.57
CA MET A 511 -2.68 -7.67 -15.75
C MET A 511 -1.58 -6.64 -16.07
N ASN A 512 -1.40 -6.35 -17.36
CA ASN A 512 -0.71 -5.13 -17.77
C ASN A 512 -1.75 -4.03 -18.09
N VAL A 513 -1.29 -2.79 -18.22
CA VAL A 513 -2.18 -1.65 -18.41
C VAL A 513 -3.04 -1.76 -19.69
N GLU A 514 -2.52 -2.34 -20.78
CA GLU A 514 -3.29 -2.49 -22.02
C GLU A 514 -4.42 -3.51 -21.87
N PHE A 515 -4.16 -4.62 -21.18
CA PHE A 515 -5.18 -5.60 -20.85
C PHE A 515 -6.23 -4.99 -19.94
N TYR A 516 -5.80 -4.31 -18.86
CA TYR A 516 -6.72 -3.68 -17.91
C TYR A 516 -7.60 -2.62 -18.58
N THR A 517 -7.03 -1.75 -19.40
CA THR A 517 -7.76 -0.71 -20.15
C THR A 517 -8.88 -1.32 -21.00
N ARG A 518 -8.59 -2.42 -21.71
CA ARG A 518 -9.62 -3.13 -22.49
C ARG A 518 -10.66 -3.81 -21.61
N ALA A 519 -10.26 -4.36 -20.46
CA ALA A 519 -11.16 -5.00 -19.51
C ALA A 519 -12.11 -3.97 -18.88
N TYR A 520 -11.59 -2.80 -18.50
CA TYR A 520 -12.34 -1.64 -18.02
C TYR A 520 -13.44 -1.25 -19.01
N ASP A 521 -13.08 -1.07 -20.29
CA ASP A 521 -14.05 -0.76 -21.35
C ASP A 521 -15.12 -1.84 -21.50
N ALA A 522 -14.71 -3.11 -21.51
CA ALA A 522 -15.61 -4.24 -21.70
C ALA A 522 -16.63 -4.37 -20.56
N VAL A 523 -16.21 -4.13 -19.31
CA VAL A 523 -17.09 -4.15 -18.14
C VAL A 523 -18.12 -3.02 -18.22
N ILE A 524 -17.70 -1.79 -18.53
CA ILE A 524 -18.61 -0.65 -18.67
C ILE A 524 -19.65 -0.89 -19.78
N GLN A 525 -19.20 -1.38 -20.94
CA GLN A 525 -20.10 -1.72 -22.03
C GLN A 525 -21.08 -2.82 -21.63
N GLY A 526 -20.62 -3.83 -20.88
CA GLY A 526 -21.45 -4.88 -20.31
C GLY A 526 -22.52 -4.34 -19.36
N ILE A 527 -22.13 -3.50 -18.40
CA ILE A 527 -23.05 -2.83 -17.48
C ILE A 527 -24.11 -2.06 -18.26
N ARG A 528 -23.72 -1.23 -19.24
CA ARG A 528 -24.65 -0.48 -20.09
C ARG A 528 -25.60 -1.40 -20.86
N ARG A 529 -25.11 -2.49 -21.46
CA ARG A 529 -25.93 -3.47 -22.20
C ARG A 529 -27.02 -4.10 -21.33
N HIS A 530 -26.70 -4.47 -20.09
CA HIS A 530 -27.60 -5.24 -19.21
C HIS A 530 -28.46 -4.38 -18.29
N THR A 531 -28.02 -3.16 -17.96
CA THR A 531 -28.73 -2.27 -17.03
C THR A 531 -29.39 -1.07 -17.69
N ASN A 532 -28.94 -0.69 -18.90
CA ASN A 532 -29.29 0.58 -19.55
C ASN A 532 -28.96 1.81 -18.69
N ASN A 533 -27.98 1.70 -17.77
CA ASN A 533 -27.51 2.81 -16.96
C ASN A 533 -26.30 3.47 -17.64
N TYR A 534 -26.50 4.71 -18.12
CA TYR A 534 -25.46 5.55 -18.72
C TYR A 534 -25.01 6.69 -17.81
N ASP A 535 -25.68 6.87 -16.66
CA ASP A 535 -25.39 7.91 -15.67
C ASP A 535 -24.42 7.42 -14.58
N MET A 536 -24.22 6.09 -14.47
CA MET A 536 -23.23 5.46 -13.59
C MET A 536 -21.83 6.00 -13.91
N LYS A 537 -21.11 6.41 -12.86
CA LYS A 537 -19.73 6.86 -12.96
C LYS A 537 -18.76 5.73 -12.62
N TYR A 538 -17.55 5.83 -13.14
CA TYR A 538 -16.58 4.75 -13.02
C TYR A 538 -15.25 5.20 -12.41
N VAL A 539 -14.73 4.35 -11.52
CA VAL A 539 -13.40 4.51 -10.92
C VAL A 539 -12.48 3.43 -11.48
N GLY A 540 -11.27 3.80 -11.85
CA GLY A 540 -10.30 2.91 -12.49
C GLY A 540 -8.98 2.73 -11.73
N MET A 541 -8.36 1.59 -12.02
CA MET A 541 -7.05 1.09 -11.63
C MET A 541 -6.95 0.52 -10.22
N ALA A 542 -7.24 1.28 -9.16
CA ALA A 542 -7.03 0.84 -7.77
C ALA A 542 -5.64 0.22 -7.56
N LEU A 543 -4.58 0.92 -8.03
CA LEU A 543 -3.21 0.39 -8.01
C LEU A 543 -2.71 0.26 -6.56
N GLY A 544 -2.18 -0.91 -6.21
CA GLY A 544 -1.46 -1.15 -4.96
C GLY A 544 0.04 -0.87 -5.04
N GLY A 545 0.60 -0.94 -6.26
CA GLY A 545 1.99 -0.63 -6.57
C GLY A 545 2.31 0.87 -6.54
N HIS A 546 3.60 1.17 -6.37
CA HIS A 546 4.13 2.54 -6.31
C HIS A 546 5.04 2.85 -7.50
N ASN A 547 5.03 4.10 -7.96
CA ASN A 547 5.80 4.63 -9.09
C ASN A 547 5.43 4.00 -10.44
N GLU A 548 4.18 3.52 -10.57
CA GLU A 548 3.61 2.91 -11.77
C GLU A 548 3.22 3.95 -12.85
N PHE A 549 4.08 4.95 -13.12
CA PHE A 549 3.75 6.11 -13.96
C PHE A 549 3.29 5.78 -15.38
N ASP A 550 3.73 4.65 -15.93
CA ASP A 550 3.31 4.21 -17.26
C ASP A 550 1.85 3.72 -17.27
N TRP A 551 1.32 3.22 -16.15
CA TRP A 551 -0.09 2.91 -16.01
C TRP A 551 -0.95 4.17 -16.16
N TYR A 552 -0.64 5.21 -15.38
CA TYR A 552 -1.36 6.49 -15.43
C TYR A 552 -1.28 7.13 -16.81
N ARG A 553 -0.11 7.13 -17.47
CA ARG A 553 0.04 7.70 -18.82
C ARG A 553 -0.77 6.96 -19.87
N TYR A 554 -0.85 5.64 -19.78
CA TYR A 554 -1.59 4.85 -20.74
C TYR A 554 -3.09 4.92 -20.49
N PHE A 555 -3.54 4.69 -19.26
CA PHE A 555 -4.96 4.67 -18.90
C PHE A 555 -5.62 6.04 -19.06
N LEU A 556 -4.99 7.13 -18.58
CA LEU A 556 -5.60 8.47 -18.69
C LEU A 556 -5.63 9.03 -20.11
N ASN A 557 -5.00 8.36 -21.07
CA ASN A 557 -5.08 8.77 -22.47
C ASN A 557 -6.37 8.21 -23.10
N HIS A 558 -7.38 9.06 -23.23
CA HIS A 558 -8.68 8.75 -23.87
C HIS A 558 -8.58 8.01 -25.21
N SER A 559 -7.50 8.17 -25.98
CA SER A 559 -7.33 7.46 -27.26
C SER A 559 -7.04 5.96 -27.12
N ASN A 560 -6.69 5.49 -25.93
CA ASN A 560 -6.49 4.07 -25.62
C ASN A 560 -7.80 3.36 -25.22
N HIS A 561 -8.87 4.10 -24.99
CA HIS A 561 -10.18 3.58 -24.64
C HIS A 561 -11.11 3.48 -25.86
N ALA A 562 -12.09 2.59 -25.76
CA ALA A 562 -13.21 2.54 -26.70
C ALA A 562 -14.00 3.86 -26.67
N PRO A 563 -14.70 4.23 -27.76
CA PRO A 563 -15.51 5.44 -27.80
C PRO A 563 -16.55 5.49 -26.68
N ASP A 564 -16.79 6.69 -26.15
CA ASP A 564 -17.80 7.00 -25.12
C ASP A 564 -17.58 6.31 -23.76
N ILE A 565 -16.39 5.77 -23.51
CA ILE A 565 -15.99 5.30 -22.18
C ILE A 565 -15.55 6.49 -21.32
N PRO A 566 -16.19 6.72 -20.15
CA PRO A 566 -15.81 7.82 -19.28
C PRO A 566 -14.62 7.44 -18.38
N LEU A 567 -13.83 8.46 -18.04
CA LEU A 567 -12.76 8.40 -17.04
C LEU A 567 -13.15 9.33 -15.88
N ASP A 568 -14.17 8.96 -15.11
CA ASP A 568 -14.72 9.84 -14.07
C ASP A 568 -13.75 10.01 -12.89
N MET A 569 -13.06 8.95 -12.51
CA MET A 569 -12.10 8.95 -11.41
C MET A 569 -11.04 7.86 -11.56
N ILE A 570 -9.84 8.11 -11.04
CA ILE A 570 -8.80 7.09 -10.84
C ILE A 570 -8.51 6.87 -9.36
N SER A 571 -8.06 5.66 -9.01
CA SER A 571 -7.74 5.26 -7.65
C SER A 571 -6.37 4.58 -7.53
N TYR A 572 -5.77 4.71 -6.35
CA TYR A 572 -4.51 4.07 -5.97
C TYR A 572 -4.32 4.09 -4.46
N HIS A 573 -3.48 3.19 -3.96
CA HIS A 573 -3.39 2.84 -2.55
C HIS A 573 -2.17 3.47 -1.87
N PHE A 574 -2.22 3.55 -0.54
CA PHE A 574 -1.06 3.83 0.29
C PHE A 574 -1.13 3.07 1.62
N TYR A 575 -0.10 2.28 1.88
CA TYR A 575 0.08 1.58 3.15
C TYR A 575 1.44 1.90 3.76
N ALA A 576 1.43 2.57 4.91
CA ALA A 576 2.63 2.65 5.73
C ALA A 576 2.88 1.32 6.46
N SER A 577 4.12 1.10 6.88
CA SER A 577 4.49 0.02 7.79
C SER A 577 5.45 0.49 8.87
N ALA A 578 5.75 -0.36 9.85
CA ALA A 578 6.74 -0.10 10.88
C ALA A 578 7.70 -1.27 10.99
N SER A 579 8.95 -0.96 11.36
CA SER A 579 9.98 -1.97 11.63
C SER A 579 9.57 -2.97 12.72
N SER A 580 8.65 -2.60 13.62
CA SER A 580 8.11 -3.48 14.65
C SER A 580 6.60 -3.32 14.80
N ARG A 581 5.91 -4.46 14.91
CA ARG A 581 4.48 -4.52 15.26
C ARG A 581 4.19 -3.98 16.67
N ILE A 582 5.12 -4.10 17.61
CA ILE A 582 4.84 -3.91 19.05
C ILE A 582 5.59 -2.74 19.71
N ASN A 583 6.57 -2.14 19.03
CA ASN A 583 7.34 -1.02 19.58
C ASN A 583 6.71 0.32 19.14
N PRO A 584 6.07 1.09 20.04
CA PRO A 584 5.38 2.34 19.67
C PRO A 584 6.28 3.40 19.04
N LYS A 585 7.58 3.37 19.32
CA LYS A 585 8.52 4.34 18.76
C LYS A 585 8.66 4.18 17.24
N ASP A 586 8.51 2.96 16.73
CA ASP A 586 8.68 2.67 15.31
C ASP A 586 7.48 3.16 14.48
N TYR A 587 6.36 3.51 15.12
CA TYR A 587 5.19 4.10 14.43
C TYR A 587 5.44 5.53 13.95
N GLU A 588 6.51 6.19 14.39
CA GLU A 588 6.93 7.48 13.81
C GLU A 588 7.39 7.31 12.35
N GLU A 589 7.78 6.10 11.92
CA GLU A 589 8.21 5.81 10.54
C GLU A 589 7.07 6.01 9.52
N PHE A 590 5.81 6.00 9.97
CA PHE A 590 4.64 6.18 9.10
C PHE A 590 4.67 7.53 8.38
N PHE A 591 5.08 8.59 9.08
CA PHE A 591 4.99 9.95 8.58
C PHE A 591 6.01 10.22 7.46
N SER A 592 7.24 9.72 7.59
CA SER A 592 8.26 9.85 6.54
C SER A 592 7.93 9.02 5.29
N GLN A 593 7.25 7.89 5.46
CA GLN A 593 6.76 7.10 4.32
C GLN A 593 5.69 7.87 3.55
N LEU A 594 4.75 8.51 4.25
CA LEU A 594 3.76 9.36 3.62
C LEU A 594 4.41 10.58 2.94
N ASP A 595 5.38 11.22 3.59
CA ASP A 595 6.13 12.34 2.99
C ASP A 595 6.76 11.93 1.65
N THR A 596 7.32 10.71 1.59
CA THR A 596 7.86 10.14 0.34
C THR A 596 6.75 9.92 -0.70
N PHE A 597 5.62 9.36 -0.29
CA PHE A 597 4.47 9.14 -1.16
C PHE A 597 3.87 10.43 -1.73
N THR A 598 3.95 11.55 -1.01
CA THR A 598 3.44 12.84 -1.56
C THR A 598 4.13 13.26 -2.86
N PHE A 599 5.40 12.89 -3.08
CA PHE A 599 6.08 13.16 -4.36
C PHE A 599 5.50 12.33 -5.50
N GLU A 600 5.11 11.08 -5.21
CA GLU A 600 4.42 10.23 -6.18
C GLU A 600 3.05 10.81 -6.56
N VAL A 601 2.27 11.22 -5.56
CA VAL A 601 0.97 11.89 -5.77
C VAL A 601 1.11 13.13 -6.66
N GLU A 602 2.13 13.95 -6.43
CA GLU A 602 2.42 15.12 -7.27
C GLU A 602 2.62 14.74 -8.75
N GLN A 603 3.40 13.69 -9.01
CA GLN A 603 3.66 13.22 -10.37
C GLN A 603 2.41 12.60 -11.02
N ILE A 604 1.61 11.86 -10.27
CA ILE A 604 0.33 11.31 -10.76
C ILE A 604 -0.62 12.46 -11.15
N GLU A 605 -0.75 13.45 -10.28
CA GLU A 605 -1.61 14.61 -10.54
C GLU A 605 -1.13 15.46 -11.72
N GLU A 606 0.18 15.58 -11.94
CA GLU A 606 0.73 16.22 -13.14
C GLU A 606 0.34 15.47 -14.42
N ILE A 607 0.47 14.14 -14.44
CA ILE A 607 0.06 13.30 -15.58
C ILE A 607 -1.43 13.46 -15.85
N ARG A 608 -2.26 13.38 -14.80
CA ARG A 608 -3.71 13.52 -14.89
C ARG A 608 -4.13 14.89 -15.43
N LYS A 609 -3.57 15.97 -14.89
CA LYS A 609 -3.86 17.34 -15.36
C LYS A 609 -3.53 17.54 -16.85
N ILE A 610 -2.54 16.81 -17.39
CA ILE A 610 -2.15 16.90 -18.80
C ILE A 610 -3.08 16.05 -19.69
N LEU A 611 -3.36 14.80 -19.28
CA LEU A 611 -4.02 13.82 -20.14
C LEU A 611 -5.55 13.79 -19.98
N SER A 612 -6.06 14.03 -18.78
CA SER A 612 -7.48 13.94 -18.43
C SER A 612 -7.83 14.88 -17.25
N PRO A 613 -7.79 16.21 -17.46
CA PRO A 613 -7.95 17.21 -16.39
C PRO A 613 -9.31 17.18 -15.67
N GLU A 614 -10.33 16.58 -16.28
CA GLU A 614 -11.66 16.36 -15.72
C GLU A 614 -11.78 15.10 -14.85
N THR A 615 -10.85 14.15 -14.99
CA THR A 615 -10.84 12.92 -14.18
C THR A 615 -10.50 13.28 -12.74
N ARG A 616 -11.30 12.80 -11.80
CA ARG A 616 -11.07 12.96 -10.35
C ARG A 616 -10.04 11.96 -9.84
N THR A 617 -9.53 12.16 -8.63
CA THR A 617 -8.59 11.22 -8.01
C THR A 617 -9.02 10.85 -6.61
N THR A 618 -9.00 9.55 -6.30
CA THR A 618 -9.17 9.04 -4.94
C THR A 618 -7.94 8.26 -4.50
N ILE A 619 -7.58 8.40 -3.22
CA ILE A 619 -6.77 7.40 -2.54
C ILE A 619 -7.76 6.55 -1.76
N ASP A 620 -8.27 5.51 -2.38
CA ASP A 620 -9.38 4.70 -1.86
C ASP A 620 -8.95 3.76 -0.73
N GLU A 621 -7.70 3.31 -0.75
CA GLU A 621 -7.09 2.51 0.33
C GLU A 621 -5.92 3.23 0.99
N LEU A 622 -6.17 3.87 2.12
CA LEU A 622 -5.13 4.45 2.98
C LEU A 622 -5.07 3.79 4.35
N GLY A 623 -3.89 3.32 4.75
CA GLY A 623 -3.74 2.70 6.06
C GLY A 623 -2.31 2.38 6.48
N VAL A 624 -2.23 1.46 7.43
CA VAL A 624 -0.98 0.88 7.91
C VAL A 624 -1.15 -0.63 7.85
N ILE A 625 -0.19 -1.34 7.26
CA ILE A 625 -0.08 -2.80 7.37
C ILE A 625 1.15 -3.09 8.22
N LEU A 626 0.91 -3.53 9.47
CA LEU A 626 1.99 -3.92 10.37
C LEU A 626 2.59 -5.28 9.95
N PRO A 627 3.86 -5.55 10.31
CA PRO A 627 4.45 -6.87 10.14
C PRO A 627 3.57 -7.97 10.74
N ASP A 628 3.51 -9.11 10.05
CA ASP A 628 2.80 -10.32 10.48
C ASP A 628 1.27 -10.19 10.60
N ASP A 629 0.64 -9.21 9.93
CA ASP A 629 -0.80 -8.94 10.05
C ASP A 629 -1.69 -10.15 9.71
N ASN A 630 -1.29 -10.95 8.73
CA ASN A 630 -1.98 -12.17 8.33
C ASN A 630 -1.37 -13.46 8.91
N THR A 631 -0.47 -13.34 9.89
CA THR A 631 0.18 -14.49 10.54
C THR A 631 -0.62 -14.93 11.77
N PRO A 632 -1.13 -16.18 11.82
CA PRO A 632 -1.80 -16.71 13.00
C PRO A 632 -0.92 -16.65 14.24
N GLY A 633 -1.50 -16.25 15.38
CA GLY A 633 -0.78 -16.09 16.65
C GLY A 633 0.18 -14.89 16.73
N ALA A 634 0.18 -13.96 15.76
CA ALA A 634 0.94 -12.72 15.86
C ALA A 634 0.60 -11.93 17.14
N PRO A 635 1.58 -11.28 17.80
CA PRO A 635 1.32 -10.54 19.02
C PRO A 635 0.40 -9.35 18.77
N GLN A 636 -0.48 -9.05 19.73
CA GLN A 636 -1.33 -7.86 19.65
C GLN A 636 -0.46 -6.58 19.73
N PHE A 637 -0.75 -5.61 18.87
CA PHE A 637 -0.11 -4.30 18.94
C PHE A 637 -0.72 -3.48 20.10
N PRO A 638 0.05 -2.58 20.74
CA PRO A 638 -0.39 -1.78 21.89
C PRO A 638 -1.48 -0.76 21.51
N MET A 639 -2.29 -0.33 22.48
CA MET A 639 -3.41 0.61 22.27
C MET A 639 -2.99 1.90 21.54
N ILE A 640 -1.83 2.46 21.89
CA ILE A 640 -1.25 3.65 21.26
C ILE A 640 -1.08 3.55 19.73
N TYR A 641 -1.00 2.33 19.17
CA TYR A 641 -0.98 2.11 17.72
C TYR A 641 -2.17 2.79 17.03
N TRP A 642 -3.37 2.68 17.61
CA TRP A 642 -4.57 3.25 17.01
C TRP A 642 -4.45 4.77 16.86
N ASN A 643 -3.82 5.45 17.83
CA ASN A 643 -3.56 6.89 17.76
C ASN A 643 -2.50 7.22 16.71
N ALA A 644 -1.43 6.42 16.58
CA ALA A 644 -0.43 6.62 15.54
C ALA A 644 -1.01 6.47 14.13
N ALA A 645 -1.81 5.43 13.89
CA ALA A 645 -2.49 5.22 12.62
C ALA A 645 -3.57 6.28 12.34
N ALA A 646 -4.25 6.78 13.37
CA ALA A 646 -5.21 7.88 13.24
C ALA A 646 -4.51 9.21 12.91
N ALA A 647 -3.38 9.49 13.54
CA ALA A 647 -2.53 10.64 13.24
C ALA A 647 -1.99 10.60 11.82
N LEU A 648 -1.57 9.42 11.33
CA LEU A 648 -1.19 9.22 9.94
C LEU A 648 -2.34 9.59 8.98
N TYR A 649 -3.55 9.08 9.23
CA TYR A 649 -4.70 9.37 8.35
C TYR A 649 -5.07 10.86 8.34
N ALA A 650 -5.14 11.51 9.50
CA ALA A 650 -5.40 12.95 9.57
C ALA A 650 -4.30 13.76 8.87
N TYR A 651 -3.04 13.30 8.97
CA TYR A 651 -1.91 13.93 8.31
C TYR A 651 -2.01 13.77 6.79
N ALA A 652 -2.32 12.56 6.31
CA ALA A 652 -2.54 12.28 4.89
C ALA A 652 -3.67 13.11 4.31
N TRP A 653 -4.85 13.10 4.94
CA TRP A 653 -5.98 13.91 4.51
C TRP A 653 -5.58 15.37 4.32
N ALA A 654 -5.00 16.02 5.35
CA ALA A 654 -4.66 17.44 5.27
C ALA A 654 -3.49 17.73 4.30
N ARG A 655 -2.47 16.87 4.26
CA ARG A 655 -1.26 17.11 3.45
C ARG A 655 -1.54 16.92 1.96
N ILE A 656 -2.28 15.88 1.62
CA ILE A 656 -2.62 15.50 0.25
C ILE A 656 -3.77 16.34 -0.29
N SER A 657 -4.64 16.90 0.57
CA SER A 657 -5.66 17.87 0.14
C SER A 657 -5.08 19.03 -0.67
N ARG A 658 -3.88 19.49 -0.28
CA ARG A 658 -3.16 20.56 -0.99
C ARG A 658 -2.80 20.18 -2.44
N GLN A 659 -2.68 18.88 -2.73
CA GLN A 659 -2.25 18.36 -4.03
C GLN A 659 -3.43 18.18 -5.01
N GLY A 660 -4.67 18.33 -4.53
CA GLY A 660 -5.87 18.30 -5.37
C GLY A 660 -6.58 16.95 -5.43
N ILE A 661 -6.36 16.07 -4.44
CA ILE A 661 -7.06 14.78 -4.35
C ILE A 661 -8.49 15.00 -3.88
N ASP A 662 -9.44 14.36 -4.55
CA ASP A 662 -10.87 14.54 -4.29
C ASP A 662 -11.36 13.76 -3.06
N VAL A 663 -10.86 12.53 -2.89
CA VAL A 663 -11.39 11.59 -1.89
C VAL A 663 -10.24 10.81 -1.26
N VAL A 664 -10.28 10.63 0.07
CA VAL A 664 -9.28 9.85 0.82
C VAL A 664 -9.98 8.85 1.74
N GLY A 665 -9.90 7.57 1.37
CA GLY A 665 -10.52 6.44 2.05
C GLY A 665 -9.57 5.73 3.00
N HIS A 666 -10.04 5.41 4.21
CA HIS A 666 -9.41 4.35 4.99
C HIS A 666 -9.58 2.98 4.33
N SER A 667 -8.50 2.18 4.33
CA SER A 667 -8.46 0.83 3.74
C SER A 667 -9.60 -0.13 4.16
N GLN A 668 -9.89 -0.30 5.46
CA GLN A 668 -11.07 -1.11 5.83
C GLN A 668 -11.74 -0.74 7.15
N LEU A 669 -13.07 -0.79 7.14
CA LEU A 669 -13.90 -0.65 8.33
C LEU A 669 -13.56 -1.73 9.38
N VAL A 670 -13.36 -2.96 8.91
CA VAL A 670 -13.21 -4.15 9.75
C VAL A 670 -12.08 -5.03 9.26
N GLY A 671 -11.08 -5.22 10.12
CA GLY A 671 -10.08 -6.27 10.07
C GLY A 671 -10.01 -6.97 11.41
N TYR A 672 -9.39 -8.14 11.48
CA TYR A 672 -9.36 -8.92 12.71
C TYR A 672 -8.14 -9.85 12.78
N PRO A 673 -7.64 -10.14 14.00
CA PRO A 673 -6.62 -11.15 14.22
C PRO A 673 -7.26 -12.54 14.06
N GLU A 674 -6.52 -13.60 14.35
CA GLU A 674 -7.13 -14.92 14.48
C GLU A 674 -8.26 -14.89 15.53
N LEU A 675 -9.45 -15.38 15.15
CA LEU A 675 -10.61 -15.52 16.04
C LEU A 675 -10.99 -17.01 16.13
N PRO A 676 -10.39 -17.78 17.05
CA PRO A 676 -10.57 -19.23 17.13
C PRO A 676 -12.03 -19.65 17.36
N ASP A 677 -12.78 -18.89 18.17
CA ASP A 677 -14.18 -19.18 18.48
C ASP A 677 -15.09 -19.07 17.24
N LEU A 678 -14.69 -18.26 16.26
CA LEU A 678 -15.38 -18.10 14.98
C LEU A 678 -14.72 -18.89 13.84
N GLN A 679 -13.62 -19.60 14.12
CA GLN A 679 -12.78 -20.28 13.13
C GLN A 679 -12.31 -19.36 11.99
N LEU A 680 -12.05 -18.09 12.31
CA LEU A 680 -11.56 -17.11 11.34
C LEU A 680 -10.05 -16.94 11.46
N GLN A 681 -9.37 -17.03 10.31
CA GLN A 681 -7.95 -16.70 10.19
C GLN A 681 -7.75 -15.18 10.18
N PRO A 682 -6.59 -14.65 10.58
CA PRO A 682 -6.33 -13.22 10.56
C PRO A 682 -6.58 -12.62 9.17
N GLN A 683 -7.17 -11.43 9.15
CA GLN A 683 -7.35 -10.60 7.96
C GLN A 683 -7.03 -9.17 8.39
N TYR A 684 -5.84 -8.71 8.00
CA TYR A 684 -5.26 -7.37 8.24
C TYR A 684 -5.85 -6.62 9.45
N PRO A 685 -5.58 -7.07 10.69
CA PRO A 685 -6.12 -6.42 11.89
C PRO A 685 -5.70 -4.96 12.02
N SER A 686 -4.52 -4.57 11.53
CA SER A 686 -3.99 -3.22 11.75
C SER A 686 -4.75 -2.14 10.97
N VAL A 687 -5.32 -2.48 9.80
CA VAL A 687 -6.13 -1.56 9.00
C VAL A 687 -7.58 -1.38 9.52
N ALA A 688 -8.01 -2.07 10.58
CA ALA A 688 -9.38 -1.97 11.10
C ALA A 688 -9.74 -0.59 11.68
N LEU A 689 -10.95 -0.10 11.44
CA LEU A 689 -11.50 1.11 12.08
C LEU A 689 -12.32 0.79 13.33
N LEU A 690 -12.84 -0.43 13.41
CA LEU A 690 -13.65 -0.89 14.53
C LEU A 690 -12.92 -1.97 15.31
N ASN A 691 -13.19 -2.03 16.61
CA ASN A 691 -12.85 -3.16 17.45
C ASN A 691 -13.58 -4.41 16.95
N TRP A 692 -12.83 -5.41 16.51
CA TRP A 692 -13.35 -6.66 15.94
C TRP A 692 -14.15 -7.55 16.91
N THR A 693 -14.20 -7.22 18.20
CA THR A 693 -14.99 -7.95 19.20
C THR A 693 -16.23 -7.18 19.63
N THR A 694 -16.18 -5.85 19.74
CA THR A 694 -17.30 -5.04 20.25
C THR A 694 -18.01 -4.23 19.18
N GLY A 695 -17.36 -3.96 18.04
CA GLY A 695 -17.83 -3.04 17.00
C GLY A 695 -17.68 -1.55 17.37
N GLU A 696 -17.03 -1.24 18.49
CA GLU A 696 -16.73 0.14 18.91
C GLU A 696 -15.64 0.77 18.04
N GLY A 697 -15.69 2.08 17.84
CA GLY A 697 -14.71 2.80 17.02
C GLY A 697 -13.32 2.87 17.65
N THR A 698 -12.27 2.60 16.88
CA THR A 698 -10.88 2.89 17.27
C THR A 698 -10.59 4.39 17.16
N ALA A 699 -9.41 4.82 17.59
CA ALA A 699 -8.99 6.22 17.40
C ALA A 699 -9.05 6.66 15.92
N LYS A 700 -8.85 5.73 14.97
CA LYS A 700 -9.01 6.00 13.53
C LYS A 700 -10.44 6.40 13.19
N TYR A 701 -11.43 5.55 13.55
CA TYR A 701 -12.85 5.84 13.35
C TYR A 701 -13.25 7.21 13.92
N TRP A 702 -12.87 7.48 15.17
CA TRP A 702 -13.23 8.73 15.82
C TRP A 702 -12.52 9.94 15.21
N THR A 703 -11.32 9.75 14.65
CA THR A 703 -10.59 10.80 13.94
C THR A 703 -11.24 11.11 12.60
N SER A 704 -11.62 10.09 11.82
CA SER A 704 -12.42 10.27 10.61
C SER A 704 -13.71 11.01 10.93
N LYS A 705 -14.41 10.61 12.00
CA LYS A 705 -15.64 11.26 12.44
C LYS A 705 -15.41 12.73 12.81
N LEU A 706 -14.35 13.01 13.58
CA LEU A 706 -13.98 14.38 13.97
C LEU A 706 -13.73 15.25 12.73
N LEU A 707 -13.02 14.73 11.72
CA LEU A 707 -12.76 15.46 10.47
C LEU A 707 -14.04 15.69 9.67
N ILE A 708 -14.88 14.66 9.50
CA ILE A 708 -16.18 14.74 8.80
C ILE A 708 -17.10 15.78 9.45
N GLU A 709 -17.19 15.81 10.77
CA GLU A 709 -18.07 16.74 11.49
C GLU A 709 -17.49 18.16 11.59
N THR A 710 -16.17 18.31 11.45
CA THR A 710 -15.48 19.61 11.56
C THR A 710 -15.41 20.33 10.21
N ALA A 711 -14.99 19.62 9.16
CA ALA A 711 -14.70 20.24 7.88
C ALA A 711 -15.99 20.55 7.13
N ASP A 712 -16.08 21.76 6.58
CA ASP A 712 -17.11 22.12 5.60
C ASP A 712 -16.44 22.08 4.22
N ILE A 713 -16.45 20.91 3.58
CA ILE A 713 -15.69 20.63 2.34
C ILE A 713 -16.08 21.57 1.19
N ASP A 714 -17.28 22.17 1.21
CA ASP A 714 -17.69 23.10 0.17
C ASP A 714 -17.22 24.55 0.42
N ASN A 715 -16.77 24.86 1.65
CA ASN A 715 -16.67 26.26 2.09
C ASN A 715 -15.44 26.60 2.94
N ASP A 716 -14.75 25.62 3.51
CA ASP A 716 -13.53 25.85 4.26
C ASP A 716 -12.36 26.10 3.30
N GLN A 717 -11.58 27.12 3.61
CA GLN A 717 -10.35 27.45 2.89
C GLN A 717 -9.17 27.27 3.84
N ALA A 718 -8.15 26.55 3.40
CA ALA A 718 -6.89 26.48 4.10
C ALA A 718 -6.17 27.83 4.03
N VAL A 719 -5.57 28.25 5.14
CA VAL A 719 -4.80 29.48 5.25
C VAL A 719 -3.34 29.19 5.57
N VAL A 720 -2.45 30.09 5.15
CA VAL A 720 -1.00 29.92 5.36
C VAL A 720 -0.71 29.74 6.85
N THR A 721 -0.16 28.57 7.19
CA THR A 721 0.17 28.16 8.54
C THR A 721 1.65 27.79 8.60
N GLN A 722 2.38 28.43 9.51
CA GLN A 722 3.82 28.24 9.67
C GLN A 722 4.11 27.79 11.10
N THR A 723 5.18 27.02 11.29
CA THR A 723 5.61 26.59 12.62
C THR A 723 7.10 26.85 12.83
N THR A 724 7.53 26.90 14.09
CA THR A 724 8.97 26.87 14.44
C THR A 724 9.57 25.47 14.37
N ASP A 725 8.77 24.44 14.06
CA ASP A 725 9.24 23.08 13.81
C ASP A 725 9.75 23.00 12.36
N VAL A 726 10.94 23.54 12.12
CA VAL A 726 11.50 23.71 10.78
C VAL A 726 11.71 22.37 10.06
N SER A 727 12.03 21.29 10.79
CA SER A 727 12.13 19.95 10.18
C SER A 727 10.75 19.36 9.86
N GLY A 728 9.69 19.89 10.49
CA GLY A 728 8.35 19.33 10.43
C GLY A 728 8.25 17.93 11.00
N GLU A 729 9.25 17.42 11.73
CA GLU A 729 9.26 16.04 12.22
C GLU A 729 8.39 15.85 13.46
N ASN A 730 8.10 16.92 14.20
CA ASN A 730 7.45 16.84 15.51
C ASN A 730 5.94 16.99 15.42
N ILE A 731 5.46 17.98 14.68
CA ILE A 731 4.04 18.22 14.49
C ILE A 731 3.69 18.49 13.03
N PHE A 732 2.42 18.31 12.71
CA PHE A 732 1.80 18.96 11.57
C PHE A 732 0.70 19.91 12.07
N SER A 733 0.53 21.05 11.40
CA SER A 733 -0.58 21.96 11.69
C SER A 733 -1.09 22.68 10.45
N GLN A 734 -2.41 22.81 10.32
CA GLN A 734 -3.06 23.53 9.23
C GLN A 734 -4.27 24.31 9.76
N GLY A 735 -4.28 25.62 9.52
CA GLY A 735 -5.41 26.50 9.81
C GLY A 735 -6.41 26.57 8.66
N PHE A 736 -7.69 26.72 9.00
CA PHE A 736 -8.81 26.83 8.07
C PHE A 736 -9.75 27.97 8.46
N ILE A 737 -10.28 28.66 7.45
CA ILE A 737 -11.36 29.64 7.59
C ILE A 737 -12.58 29.20 6.80
N GLY A 738 -13.73 29.16 7.44
CA GLY A 738 -15.01 28.80 6.85
C GLY A 738 -15.99 29.97 6.78
N LYS A 739 -17.23 29.65 6.43
CA LYS A 739 -18.36 30.61 6.42
C LYS A 739 -18.46 31.39 7.73
N ASN A 740 -18.90 32.64 7.63
CA ASN A 740 -19.12 33.56 8.75
C ASN A 740 -17.87 33.80 9.63
N GLY A 741 -16.65 33.62 9.08
CA GLY A 741 -15.41 33.82 9.81
C GLY A 741 -15.11 32.73 10.84
N ARG A 742 -15.72 31.54 10.71
CA ARG A 742 -15.38 30.37 11.52
C ARG A 742 -13.90 30.01 11.29
N ARG A 743 -13.12 29.90 12.37
CA ARG A 743 -11.68 29.60 12.29
C ARG A 743 -11.35 28.38 13.13
N TRP A 744 -10.58 27.48 12.56
CA TRP A 744 -10.11 26.29 13.29
C TRP A 744 -8.73 25.85 12.80
N VAL A 745 -8.03 25.08 13.63
CA VAL A 745 -6.68 24.59 13.36
C VAL A 745 -6.63 23.09 13.65
N LEU A 746 -6.23 22.29 12.67
CA LEU A 746 -5.83 20.90 12.87
C LEU A 746 -4.39 20.86 13.37
N ILE A 747 -4.12 20.13 14.44
CA ILE A 747 -2.77 19.91 14.98
C ILE A 747 -2.57 18.41 15.24
N ILE A 748 -1.47 17.86 14.74
CA ILE A 748 -1.15 16.44 14.81
C ILE A 748 0.23 16.30 15.44
N ASN A 749 0.33 15.52 16.51
CA ASN A 749 1.62 15.12 17.05
C ASN A 749 2.15 13.90 16.27
N LYS A 750 3.36 13.99 15.71
CA LYS A 750 3.99 12.91 14.93
C LYS A 750 4.97 12.07 15.75
N ARG A 751 5.04 12.30 17.06
CA ARG A 751 6.03 11.69 17.97
C ARG A 751 5.38 10.76 18.98
N TYR A 752 6.12 9.71 19.33
CA TYR A 752 5.90 8.93 20.54
C TYR A 752 6.46 9.66 21.78
N ALA A 753 6.06 10.92 21.96
CA ALA A 753 6.42 11.79 23.07
C ALA A 753 5.40 12.92 23.21
N ASN A 754 5.32 13.53 24.39
CA ASN A 754 4.56 14.77 24.55
C ASN A 754 5.24 15.89 23.76
N VAL A 755 4.45 16.69 23.06
CA VAL A 755 4.93 17.87 22.33
C VAL A 755 4.15 19.10 22.79
N ASP A 756 4.87 20.12 23.24
CA ASP A 756 4.27 21.39 23.61
C ASP A 756 4.20 22.33 22.40
N VAL A 757 3.03 22.90 22.16
CA VAL A 757 2.79 23.89 21.12
C VAL A 757 2.24 25.19 21.72
N PHE A 758 2.51 26.31 21.07
CA PHE A 758 1.93 27.60 21.39
C PHE A 758 1.14 28.10 20.18
N LEU A 759 -0.19 28.23 20.34
CA LEU A 759 -1.11 28.70 19.31
C LEU A 759 -1.68 30.07 19.73
N PRO A 760 -1.14 31.19 19.23
CA PRO A 760 -1.59 32.53 19.62
C PRO A 760 -3.08 32.76 19.35
N GLY A 761 -3.76 33.39 20.31
CA GLY A 761 -5.19 33.74 20.19
C GLY A 761 -6.16 32.57 20.40
N SER A 762 -5.67 31.39 20.83
CA SER A 762 -6.53 30.23 21.11
C SER A 762 -7.19 30.23 22.49
N THR A 763 -6.74 31.08 23.43
CA THR A 763 -7.38 31.26 24.74
C THR A 763 -8.86 31.60 24.58
N GLY A 764 -9.75 30.89 25.28
CA GLY A 764 -11.20 30.99 25.15
C GLY A 764 -11.79 30.16 24.00
N GLY A 765 -10.95 29.58 23.15
CA GLY A 765 -11.33 28.60 22.14
C GLY A 765 -11.66 27.23 22.72
N ARG A 766 -12.15 26.34 21.86
CA ARG A 766 -12.46 24.94 22.21
C ARG A 766 -11.53 24.01 21.45
N MET A 767 -10.97 23.02 22.14
CA MET A 767 -10.15 21.97 21.54
C MET A 767 -10.84 20.62 21.70
N GLN A 768 -11.00 19.90 20.59
CA GLN A 768 -11.38 18.50 20.57
C GLN A 768 -10.12 17.67 20.31
N ILE A 769 -9.84 16.68 21.14
CA ILE A 769 -8.60 15.88 21.06
C ILE A 769 -8.89 14.39 21.13
N ILE A 770 -8.22 13.63 20.26
CA ILE A 770 -8.17 12.17 20.26
C ILE A 770 -6.74 11.77 20.63
N ASN A 771 -6.60 11.04 21.73
CA ASN A 771 -5.33 10.54 22.25
C ASN A 771 -5.55 9.18 22.91
N GLU A 772 -4.51 8.58 23.51
CA GLU A 772 -4.64 7.25 24.12
C GLU A 772 -5.70 7.20 25.24
N ALA A 773 -5.94 8.32 25.93
CA ALA A 773 -6.96 8.40 26.98
C ALA A 773 -8.40 8.34 26.43
N SER A 774 -8.62 8.61 25.14
CA SER A 774 -9.91 8.42 24.47
C SER A 774 -10.30 6.95 24.37
N GLY A 775 -9.34 6.02 24.36
CA GLY A 775 -9.60 4.58 24.17
C GLY A 775 -10.38 4.30 22.88
N PHE A 776 -11.52 3.61 23.00
CA PHE A 776 -12.49 3.38 21.92
C PHE A 776 -13.64 4.40 21.90
N GLY A 777 -13.49 5.53 22.61
CA GLY A 777 -14.48 6.59 22.72
C GLY A 777 -14.18 7.81 21.83
N PRO A 778 -15.14 8.74 21.72
CA PRO A 778 -15.02 9.95 20.91
C PRO A 778 -13.93 10.91 21.42
N ALA A 779 -13.67 11.96 20.62
CA ALA A 779 -12.80 13.06 21.03
C ALA A 779 -13.25 13.68 22.36
N THR A 780 -12.28 14.01 23.22
CA THR A 780 -12.55 14.78 24.44
C THR A 780 -12.53 16.27 24.09
N GLU A 781 -13.53 17.03 24.56
CA GLU A 781 -13.58 18.49 24.38
C GLU A 781 -13.10 19.23 25.63
N VAL A 782 -12.25 20.24 25.44
CA VAL A 782 -11.76 21.13 26.50
C VAL A 782 -11.79 22.59 26.05
N THR A 783 -12.12 23.50 26.98
CA THR A 783 -11.96 24.94 26.75
C THR A 783 -10.54 25.36 27.06
N LEU A 784 -9.87 26.04 26.14
CA LEU A 784 -8.49 26.48 26.30
C LEU A 784 -8.41 27.70 27.20
N THR A 785 -7.74 27.58 28.34
CA THR A 785 -7.49 28.70 29.26
C THR A 785 -6.16 29.41 28.99
N LEU A 786 -5.29 28.77 28.21
CA LEU A 786 -3.98 29.26 27.82
C LEU A 786 -3.73 28.92 26.35
N SER A 787 -2.89 29.71 25.69
CA SER A 787 -2.43 29.45 24.32
C SER A 787 -1.39 28.33 24.21
N ARG A 788 -0.86 27.83 25.33
CA ARG A 788 0.08 26.70 25.37
C ARG A 788 -0.72 25.41 25.50
N ILE A 789 -0.50 24.47 24.59
CA ILE A 789 -1.18 23.18 24.51
C ILE A 789 -0.12 22.09 24.57
N THR A 790 -0.31 21.08 25.41
CA THR A 790 0.53 19.88 25.44
C THR A 790 -0.20 18.76 24.72
N LEU A 791 0.36 18.28 23.62
CA LEU A 791 -0.17 17.16 22.84
C LEU A 791 0.48 15.87 23.33
N SER A 792 -0.34 14.90 23.75
CA SER A 792 0.11 13.54 24.07
C SER A 792 0.64 12.82 22.80
N PRO A 793 1.38 11.71 22.95
CA PRO A 793 1.91 10.96 21.82
C PRO A 793 0.83 10.66 20.77
N PHE A 794 1.14 10.96 19.51
CA PHE A 794 0.25 10.75 18.37
C PHE A 794 -1.16 11.36 18.49
N ALA A 795 -1.34 12.40 19.32
CA ALA A 795 -2.63 13.05 19.45
C ALA A 795 -3.03 13.79 18.18
N VAL A 796 -4.31 13.70 17.83
CA VAL A 796 -4.96 14.53 16.80
C VAL A 796 -5.88 15.51 17.50
N ALA A 797 -5.67 16.81 17.28
CA ALA A 797 -6.43 17.87 17.91
C ALA A 797 -7.02 18.84 16.87
N VAL A 798 -8.28 19.21 17.05
CA VAL A 798 -8.94 20.29 16.32
C VAL A 798 -9.19 21.43 17.32
N VAL A 799 -8.62 22.61 17.05
CA VAL A 799 -8.80 23.80 17.87
C VAL A 799 -9.71 24.79 17.14
N HIS A 800 -10.92 24.99 17.66
CA HIS A 800 -11.80 26.07 17.23
C HIS A 800 -11.41 27.37 17.93
N MET A 801 -11.01 28.36 17.13
CA MET A 801 -10.58 29.66 17.63
C MET A 801 -11.77 30.45 18.18
N PRO A 802 -11.57 31.28 19.22
CA PRO A 802 -12.61 32.18 19.67
C PRO A 802 -13.00 33.20 18.58
N PRO A 803 -14.25 33.68 18.59
CA PRO A 803 -14.66 34.90 17.88
C PRO A 803 -13.72 36.10 18.12
N ASP A 804 -13.56 36.97 17.12
CA ASP A 804 -12.62 38.11 17.17
C ASP A 804 -12.98 39.18 18.22
N ASP A 805 -14.21 39.21 18.69
CA ASP A 805 -14.75 40.12 19.72
C ASP A 805 -14.40 39.70 21.17
N MET A 806 -13.69 38.59 21.36
CA MET A 806 -13.21 38.12 22.67
C MET A 806 -11.70 38.36 22.94
N LYS A 807 -11.02 39.19 22.12
CA LYS A 807 -9.60 39.52 22.26
C LYS A 807 -9.31 40.62 23.28
#